data_AF-A0A6P8YUE2-F1
#
_entry.id   AF-A0A6P8YUE2-F1
#
_cell.length_a   1.000
_cell.length_b   1.000
_cell.length_c   1.000
_cell.angle_alpha   90.00
_cell.angle_beta   90.00
_cell.angle_gamma   90.00
#
_symmetry.space_group_name_H-M   'P 1'
#
loop_
_entity.id
_entity.type
_entity.pdbx_description
1 polymer ?
#
loop_
_entity_poly.entity_id
_entity_poly.type
_entity_poly.pdbx_seq_one_letter_code
_entity_poly.pdbx_strand_id
1 'polypeptide(L)'
;MLHFLTQWIENFVGGKSKPLYCLLYGRDEEQSIWISPMRYLSSFLIGVLLSYLLGLLVSLNYSLSFLYQNLLVEVPVVTLFLLLNGLSFMLSRNVRAVTLLIFASIADKAGHKYLRAVAFGFLITGPIANLAANASEVARVFACSTTLTYNLTKTRFDLIAKPFTNTLQHMKNDIVEIQDTFKELQVILNDLKLGLSSDDDRLSYYKHLRTAGNTTGKPSKNFSFNSQLPKAAEIQLQFVRKMGNRCKQQLDSGHEVCEEVFSQGFRKCATNFPNAICWPYRIDIICKVNMFGNPDKVCDASKLVPSDFGQNYVKLLQTEQELYGNSSNIQITYKLQNSSTAAQLRSAQQTSQEFLKDFEQRRRIFNVVMEIIDKFMWLFIFYLIWSAANYNWNYRCVIDFDNFYITDYFRHVDARRKRMNEGSLLPLRSLEKSRIVDLQDVCSRTVAESNQQSNHILQFLLEILPTGLFLLLDRMVVNMLNIINHRSLISYEQEGEHEVRFRINGTGLMARLLRTTMKNFNIHERVSTFLTNEECLPVPHKLPPTFYVKLIALYALIIMLIHQNIFISRMRPVICNYFYYKREKQRTLFLYGSLLRNRATYLDDMRQTAEQNLATRHSQGQLNIFLMLRLGYPQKFGWLTYFQCAKRKCLICSCVENDRFVICKYCEYPYCRNCSRDMNFVCIFCEQLMPRQKANENNVEFNTKESTSNN
;
A
#
# COMPACT_ATOMS: atom_id res chain seq x y z
N MET A 1 -18.87 -11.36 -48.42
CA MET A 1 -17.57 -11.05 -49.04
C MET A 1 -16.72 -12.30 -49.22
N LEU A 2 -16.39 -13.07 -48.16
CA LEU A 2 -15.61 -14.31 -48.31
C LEU A 2 -16.33 -15.43 -49.08
N HIS A 3 -17.64 -15.66 -48.88
CA HIS A 3 -18.40 -16.65 -49.69
C HIS A 3 -18.44 -16.28 -51.19
N PHE A 4 -18.62 -15.00 -51.50
CA PHE A 4 -18.56 -14.50 -52.87
C PHE A 4 -17.15 -14.59 -53.44
N LEU A 5 -16.11 -14.29 -52.64
CA LEU A 5 -14.71 -14.48 -53.02
C LEU A 5 -14.39 -15.96 -53.25
N THR A 6 -14.83 -16.88 -52.40
CA THR A 6 -14.59 -18.32 -52.57
C THR A 6 -15.33 -18.85 -53.77
N GLN A 7 -16.58 -18.45 -54.01
CA GLN A 7 -17.36 -18.85 -55.17
C GLN A 7 -16.80 -18.26 -56.47
N TRP A 8 -16.30 -17.02 -56.42
CA TRP A 8 -15.61 -16.39 -57.54
C TRP A 8 -14.24 -17.04 -57.83
N ILE A 9 -13.47 -17.37 -56.79
CA ILE A 9 -12.20 -18.11 -56.90
C ILE A 9 -12.44 -19.52 -57.43
N GLU A 10 -13.48 -20.22 -56.94
CA GLU A 10 -13.88 -21.55 -57.42
C GLU A 10 -14.24 -21.51 -58.91
N ASN A 11 -15.04 -20.54 -59.33
CA ASN A 11 -15.43 -20.38 -60.73
C ASN A 11 -14.25 -19.95 -61.62
N PHE A 12 -13.36 -19.09 -61.12
CA PHE A 12 -12.18 -18.60 -61.84
C PHE A 12 -11.10 -19.67 -62.00
N VAL A 13 -10.81 -20.43 -60.95
CA VAL A 13 -9.83 -21.53 -60.95
C VAL A 13 -10.37 -22.74 -61.71
N GLY A 14 -11.67 -23.05 -61.56
CA GLY A 14 -12.36 -24.11 -62.31
C GLY A 14 -12.39 -23.86 -63.82
N GLY A 15 -12.46 -22.59 -64.24
CA GLY A 15 -12.43 -22.19 -65.65
C GLY A 15 -11.04 -22.20 -66.30
N LYS A 16 -9.96 -21.93 -65.54
CA LYS A 16 -8.59 -21.81 -66.09
C LYS A 16 -7.75 -23.09 -65.98
N SER A 17 -7.96 -23.93 -64.97
CA SER A 17 -7.14 -25.14 -64.78
C SER A 17 -7.81 -26.20 -63.90
N LYS A 18 -8.33 -27.28 -64.52
CA LYS A 18 -8.85 -28.47 -63.81
C LYS A 18 -7.89 -29.09 -62.78
N PRO A 19 -6.57 -29.26 -63.02
CA PRO A 19 -5.69 -29.90 -62.03
C PRO A 19 -5.48 -29.01 -60.79
N LEU A 20 -5.47 -27.69 -60.95
CA LEU A 20 -5.32 -26.72 -59.86
C LEU A 20 -6.61 -26.59 -59.05
N TYR A 21 -7.76 -26.69 -59.71
CA TYR A 21 -9.08 -26.83 -59.07
C TYR A 21 -9.16 -28.13 -58.26
N CYS A 22 -8.74 -29.27 -58.81
CA CYS A 22 -8.70 -30.56 -58.09
C CYS A 22 -7.65 -30.59 -56.98
N LEU A 23 -6.55 -29.82 -57.08
CA LEU A 23 -5.56 -29.69 -56.01
C LEU A 23 -6.10 -28.89 -54.80
N LEU A 24 -6.82 -27.79 -55.05
CA LEU A 24 -7.33 -26.88 -54.02
C LEU A 24 -8.71 -27.29 -53.47
N TYR A 25 -9.60 -27.79 -54.33
CA TYR A 25 -11.01 -28.10 -54.03
C TYR A 25 -11.38 -29.57 -54.27
N GLY A 26 -10.46 -30.40 -54.76
CA GLY A 26 -10.73 -31.81 -55.04
C GLY A 26 -11.04 -32.58 -53.75
N ARG A 27 -12.17 -33.28 -53.76
CA ARG A 27 -12.65 -34.03 -52.59
C ARG A 27 -11.80 -35.28 -52.38
N ASP A 28 -11.70 -35.72 -51.13
CA ASP A 28 -10.90 -36.90 -50.74
C ASP A 28 -11.29 -38.19 -51.49
N GLU A 29 -12.49 -38.25 -52.09
CA GLU A 29 -13.02 -39.42 -52.81
C GLU A 29 -12.79 -39.38 -54.34
N GLU A 30 -12.32 -38.26 -54.91
CA GLU A 30 -12.09 -38.08 -56.36
C GLU A 30 -10.59 -38.13 -56.73
N GLN A 31 -9.75 -38.72 -55.88
CA GLN A 31 -8.29 -38.58 -55.97
C GLN A 31 -7.66 -39.30 -57.17
N SER A 32 -7.03 -38.52 -58.07
CA SER A 32 -6.04 -39.01 -59.02
C SER A 32 -4.67 -39.19 -58.35
N ILE A 33 -3.99 -40.32 -58.62
CA ILE A 33 -2.73 -40.76 -57.96
C ILE A 33 -1.62 -39.67 -57.98
N TRP A 34 -1.53 -38.87 -59.04
CA TRP A 34 -0.49 -37.85 -59.22
C TRP A 34 -0.65 -36.57 -58.38
N ILE A 35 -1.87 -36.24 -57.94
CA ILE A 35 -2.18 -34.98 -57.22
C ILE A 35 -2.02 -35.16 -55.69
N SER A 36 -2.08 -36.41 -55.22
CA SER A 36 -1.99 -36.79 -53.81
C SER A 36 -0.70 -36.32 -53.10
N PRO A 37 0.53 -36.58 -53.60
CA PRO A 37 1.76 -36.18 -52.90
C PRO A 37 1.89 -34.66 -52.77
N MET A 38 1.49 -33.91 -53.81
CA MET A 38 1.56 -32.45 -53.80
C MET A 38 0.59 -31.83 -52.78
N ARG A 39 -0.57 -32.45 -52.56
CA ARG A 39 -1.54 -32.03 -51.55
C ARG A 39 -1.10 -32.38 -50.12
N TYR A 40 -0.40 -33.49 -49.91
CA TYR A 40 0.20 -33.80 -48.61
C TYR A 40 1.34 -32.85 -48.27
N LEU A 41 2.21 -32.53 -49.24
CA LEU A 41 3.30 -31.57 -49.06
C LEU A 41 2.76 -30.16 -48.74
N SER A 42 1.75 -29.68 -49.48
CA SER A 42 1.13 -28.39 -49.21
C SER A 42 0.42 -28.36 -47.85
N SER A 43 -0.27 -29.44 -47.47
CA SER A 43 -0.89 -29.57 -46.15
C SER A 43 0.15 -29.56 -45.03
N PHE A 44 1.30 -30.20 -45.21
CA PHE A 44 2.40 -30.18 -44.24
C PHE A 44 2.95 -28.77 -44.05
N LEU A 45 3.25 -28.04 -45.14
CA LEU A 45 3.74 -26.66 -45.07
C LEU A 45 2.73 -25.71 -44.40
N ILE A 46 1.44 -25.83 -44.75
CA ILE A 46 0.37 -25.07 -44.10
C ILE A 46 0.26 -25.44 -42.61
N GLY A 47 0.37 -26.72 -42.28
CA GLY A 47 0.37 -27.22 -40.91
C GLY A 47 1.50 -26.64 -40.07
N VAL A 48 2.73 -26.59 -40.59
CA VAL A 48 3.89 -25.98 -39.92
C VAL A 48 3.67 -24.48 -39.72
N LEU A 49 3.17 -23.77 -40.73
CA LEU A 49 2.87 -22.33 -40.63
C LEU A 49 1.79 -22.04 -39.58
N LEU A 50 0.70 -22.79 -39.58
CA LEU A 50 -0.37 -22.66 -38.58
C LEU A 50 0.13 -23.02 -37.18
N SER A 51 1.02 -24.00 -37.05
CA SER A 51 1.63 -24.38 -35.77
C SER A 51 2.55 -23.27 -35.24
N TYR A 52 3.29 -22.60 -36.13
CA TYR A 52 4.10 -21.42 -35.78
C TYR A 52 3.22 -20.27 -35.29
N LEU A 53 2.12 -19.98 -35.98
CA LEU A 53 1.17 -18.95 -35.55
C LEU A 53 0.49 -19.29 -34.22
N LEU A 54 0.15 -20.56 -33.96
CA LEU A 54 -0.34 -21.00 -32.65
C LEU A 54 0.72 -20.81 -31.56
N GLY A 55 1.98 -21.14 -31.85
CA GLY A 55 3.11 -20.91 -30.94
C GLY A 55 3.28 -19.41 -30.63
N LEU A 56 3.16 -18.54 -31.63
CA LEU A 56 3.21 -17.09 -31.44
C LEU A 56 2.03 -16.59 -30.60
N LEU A 57 0.84 -17.16 -30.76
CA LEU A 57 -0.32 -16.84 -29.95
C LEU A 57 -0.15 -17.28 -28.49
N VAL A 58 0.50 -18.41 -28.26
CA VAL A 58 0.89 -18.86 -26.91
C VAL A 58 1.94 -17.90 -26.31
N SER A 59 2.88 -17.43 -27.14
CA SER A 59 3.98 -16.52 -26.77
C SER A 59 3.52 -15.08 -26.48
N LEU A 60 2.35 -14.65 -26.96
CA LEU A 60 1.71 -13.39 -26.55
C LEU A 60 1.50 -13.31 -25.02
N ASN A 61 1.52 -14.45 -24.32
CA ASN A 61 1.49 -14.49 -22.87
C ASN A 61 2.91 -14.31 -22.28
N TYR A 62 3.11 -13.18 -21.58
CA TYR A 62 4.41 -12.73 -21.04
C TYR A 62 5.08 -13.76 -20.11
N SER A 63 4.31 -14.50 -19.31
CA SER A 63 4.88 -15.53 -18.41
C SER A 63 5.41 -16.77 -19.12
N LEU A 64 4.96 -17.02 -20.36
CA LEU A 64 5.51 -18.07 -21.21
C LEU A 64 6.73 -17.56 -21.97
N SER A 65 6.83 -16.26 -22.24
CA SER A 65 8.03 -15.61 -22.78
C SER A 65 9.24 -15.78 -21.85
N PHE A 66 9.06 -15.86 -20.53
CA PHE A 66 10.15 -16.16 -19.58
C PHE A 66 10.62 -17.61 -19.67
N LEU A 67 9.69 -18.54 -19.92
CA LEU A 67 9.98 -19.95 -20.23
C LEU A 67 10.63 -20.13 -21.62
N TYR A 68 10.38 -19.17 -22.54
CA TYR A 68 10.91 -19.03 -23.91
C TYR A 68 12.08 -18.02 -24.03
N GLN A 69 12.69 -17.60 -22.92
CA GLN A 69 13.85 -16.69 -22.93
C GLN A 69 15.18 -17.41 -22.68
N ASN A 70 15.17 -18.71 -22.38
CA ASN A 70 16.38 -19.50 -22.13
C ASN A 70 16.84 -20.18 -23.43
N LEU A 71 17.48 -19.35 -24.26
CA LEU A 71 17.94 -19.55 -25.64
C LEU A 71 18.65 -20.89 -25.98
N LEU A 72 19.17 -21.63 -25.01
CA LEU A 72 19.99 -22.84 -25.24
C LEU A 72 19.20 -24.17 -25.25
N VAL A 73 17.96 -24.20 -24.77
CA VAL A 73 17.12 -25.44 -24.71
C VAL A 73 15.99 -25.41 -25.77
N GLU A 74 15.84 -24.30 -26.50
CA GLU A 74 14.61 -23.93 -27.22
C GLU A 74 14.47 -24.44 -28.65
N VAL A 75 15.56 -24.49 -29.42
CA VAL A 75 15.49 -24.89 -30.84
C VAL A 75 14.91 -26.30 -31.02
N PRO A 76 15.34 -27.35 -30.28
CA PRO A 76 14.82 -28.69 -30.52
C PRO A 76 13.36 -28.86 -30.07
N VAL A 77 12.91 -28.21 -28.99
CA VAL A 77 11.53 -28.37 -28.49
C VAL A 77 10.51 -27.67 -29.39
N VAL A 78 10.82 -26.45 -29.83
CA VAL A 78 9.95 -25.69 -30.72
C VAL A 78 9.93 -26.35 -32.11
N THR A 79 11.07 -26.77 -32.63
CA THR A 79 11.13 -27.48 -33.92
C THR A 79 10.42 -28.83 -33.87
N LEU A 80 10.56 -29.60 -32.79
CA LEU A 80 9.81 -30.84 -32.58
C LEU A 80 8.29 -30.59 -32.53
N PHE A 81 7.84 -29.56 -31.82
CA PHE A 81 6.43 -29.18 -31.78
C PHE A 81 5.89 -28.82 -33.17
N LEU A 82 6.63 -28.02 -33.94
CA LEU A 82 6.25 -27.62 -35.30
C LEU A 82 6.16 -28.82 -36.25
N LEU A 83 7.15 -29.72 -36.20
CA LEU A 83 7.19 -30.92 -37.04
C LEU A 83 6.09 -31.91 -36.68
N LEU A 84 5.85 -32.17 -35.39
CA LEU A 84 4.79 -33.07 -34.93
C LEU A 84 3.39 -32.57 -35.30
N ASN A 85 3.12 -31.27 -35.12
CA ASN A 85 1.84 -30.70 -35.53
C ASN A 85 1.71 -30.63 -37.05
N GLY A 86 2.79 -30.35 -37.79
CA GLY A 86 2.83 -30.41 -39.25
C GLY A 86 2.50 -31.81 -39.79
N LEU A 87 3.13 -32.85 -39.22
CA LEU A 87 2.85 -34.26 -39.53
C LEU A 87 1.40 -34.65 -39.17
N SER A 88 0.93 -34.22 -37.99
CA SER A 88 -0.45 -34.50 -37.54
C SER A 88 -1.49 -33.84 -38.43
N PHE A 89 -1.23 -32.60 -38.87
CA PHE A 89 -2.04 -31.88 -39.84
C PHE A 89 -1.97 -32.56 -41.21
N MET A 90 -0.83 -33.13 -41.60
CA MET A 90 -0.71 -33.91 -42.83
C MET A 90 -1.52 -35.22 -42.79
N LEU A 91 -1.56 -35.94 -41.67
CA LEU A 91 -2.15 -37.29 -41.63
C LEU A 91 -3.64 -37.31 -41.27
N SER A 92 -4.11 -36.41 -40.40
CA SER A 92 -5.46 -36.50 -39.83
C SER A 92 -6.37 -35.36 -40.28
N ARG A 93 -7.46 -35.70 -40.98
CA ARG A 93 -8.51 -34.74 -41.34
C ARG A 93 -9.19 -34.11 -40.13
N ASN A 94 -9.31 -34.84 -39.01
CA ASN A 94 -9.86 -34.28 -37.78
C ASN A 94 -8.94 -33.21 -37.20
N VAL A 95 -7.62 -33.42 -37.24
CA VAL A 95 -6.63 -32.43 -36.78
C VAL A 95 -6.65 -31.20 -37.68
N ARG A 96 -6.75 -31.35 -39.01
CA ARG A 96 -6.91 -30.21 -39.95
C ARG A 96 -8.16 -29.38 -39.65
N ALA A 97 -9.29 -30.03 -39.40
CA ALA A 97 -10.54 -29.33 -39.07
C ALA A 97 -10.42 -28.60 -37.72
N VAL A 98 -9.93 -29.28 -36.67
CA VAL A 98 -9.79 -28.69 -35.33
C VAL A 98 -8.81 -27.53 -35.31
N THR A 99 -7.66 -27.64 -35.98
CA THR A 99 -6.67 -26.56 -36.05
C THR A 99 -7.22 -25.30 -36.73
N LEU A 100 -7.93 -25.42 -37.85
CA LEU A 100 -8.61 -24.28 -38.47
C LEU A 100 -9.75 -23.72 -37.60
N LEU A 101 -10.47 -24.59 -36.89
CA LEU A 101 -11.49 -24.18 -35.92
C LEU A 101 -10.90 -23.47 -34.70
N ILE A 102 -9.67 -23.78 -34.28
CA ILE A 102 -8.97 -23.06 -33.21
C ILE A 102 -8.76 -21.59 -33.62
N PHE A 103 -8.31 -21.33 -34.84
CA PHE A 103 -8.18 -19.97 -35.37
C PHE A 103 -9.51 -19.24 -35.49
N ALA A 104 -10.57 -19.92 -35.94
CA ALA A 104 -11.91 -19.34 -35.93
C ALA A 104 -12.40 -19.08 -34.49
N SER A 105 -12.05 -19.94 -33.54
CA SER A 105 -12.46 -19.84 -32.13
C SER A 105 -11.77 -18.69 -31.39
N ILE A 106 -10.57 -18.27 -31.80
CA ILE A 106 -9.84 -17.11 -31.25
C ILE A 106 -10.61 -15.80 -31.43
N ALA A 107 -11.39 -15.70 -32.50
CA ALA A 107 -12.21 -14.51 -32.75
C ALA A 107 -13.68 -14.67 -32.36
N ASP A 108 -14.06 -15.86 -31.87
CA ASP A 108 -15.38 -16.17 -31.34
C ASP A 108 -15.44 -15.94 -29.81
N LYS A 109 -16.58 -16.23 -29.19
CA LYS A 109 -16.82 -16.12 -27.74
C LYS A 109 -15.73 -16.79 -26.89
N ALA A 110 -15.19 -17.92 -27.32
CA ALA A 110 -14.16 -18.64 -26.58
C ALA A 110 -12.83 -17.85 -26.55
N GLY A 111 -12.44 -17.32 -27.70
CA GLY A 111 -11.26 -16.48 -27.83
C GLY A 111 -11.38 -15.12 -27.15
N HIS A 112 -12.58 -14.52 -27.10
CA HIS A 112 -12.82 -13.32 -26.28
C HIS A 112 -12.53 -13.58 -24.80
N LYS A 113 -12.92 -14.73 -24.25
CA LYS A 113 -12.59 -15.10 -22.86
C LYS A 113 -11.08 -15.26 -22.67
N TYR A 114 -10.41 -15.92 -23.61
CA TYR A 114 -8.95 -16.10 -23.57
C TYR A 114 -8.22 -14.75 -23.64
N LEU A 115 -8.55 -13.88 -24.59
CA LEU A 115 -7.89 -12.57 -24.76
C LEU A 115 -8.13 -11.64 -23.56
N ARG A 116 -9.30 -11.71 -22.92
CA ARG A 116 -9.57 -11.01 -21.65
C ARG A 116 -8.72 -11.55 -20.51
N ALA A 117 -8.57 -12.88 -20.41
CA ALA A 117 -7.66 -13.49 -19.44
C ALA A 117 -6.20 -13.03 -19.67
N VAL A 118 -5.76 -12.93 -20.93
CA VAL A 118 -4.44 -12.37 -21.28
C VAL A 118 -4.35 -10.89 -20.87
N ALA A 119 -5.36 -10.07 -21.19
CA ALA A 119 -5.38 -8.65 -20.79
C ALA A 119 -5.30 -8.48 -19.27
N PHE A 120 -5.99 -9.34 -18.51
CA PHE A 120 -5.89 -9.37 -17.05
C PHE A 120 -4.51 -9.81 -16.56
N GLY A 121 -3.86 -10.78 -17.21
CA GLY A 121 -2.47 -11.13 -16.92
C GLY A 121 -1.49 -9.96 -17.14
N PHE A 122 -1.69 -9.17 -18.21
CA PHE A 122 -0.96 -7.92 -18.42
C PHE A 122 -1.21 -6.90 -17.31
N LEU A 123 -2.43 -6.81 -16.79
CA LEU A 123 -2.77 -5.94 -15.66
C LEU A 123 -2.02 -6.32 -14.38
N ILE A 124 -1.94 -7.63 -14.08
CA ILE A 124 -1.22 -8.16 -12.91
C ILE A 124 0.28 -7.88 -13.03
N THR A 125 0.89 -8.27 -14.15
CA THR A 125 2.34 -8.19 -14.36
C THR A 125 2.84 -6.77 -14.66
N GLY A 126 1.95 -5.86 -15.05
CA GLY A 126 2.26 -4.46 -15.32
C GLY A 126 1.92 -3.54 -14.12
N PRO A 127 0.80 -2.80 -14.17
CA PRO A 127 0.52 -1.73 -13.20
C PRO A 127 0.34 -2.24 -11.77
N ILE A 128 -0.22 -3.43 -11.55
CA ILE A 128 -0.42 -3.96 -10.19
C ILE A 128 0.92 -4.31 -9.55
N ALA A 129 1.79 -5.02 -10.27
CA ALA A 129 3.14 -5.33 -9.80
C ALA A 129 3.98 -4.06 -9.58
N ASN A 130 3.88 -3.08 -10.47
CA ASN A 130 4.59 -1.81 -10.32
C ASN A 130 4.09 -0.98 -9.13
N LEU A 131 2.78 -0.97 -8.88
CA LEU A 131 2.20 -0.35 -7.70
C LEU A 131 2.71 -1.00 -6.42
N ALA A 132 2.83 -2.33 -6.38
CA ALA A 132 3.40 -3.06 -5.25
C ALA A 132 4.90 -2.74 -5.06
N ALA A 133 5.67 -2.57 -6.15
CA ALA A 133 7.06 -2.13 -6.09
C ALA A 133 7.18 -0.70 -5.53
N ASN A 134 6.36 0.23 -6.02
CA ASN A 134 6.33 1.61 -5.53
C ASN A 134 5.85 1.72 -4.08
N ALA A 135 4.89 0.88 -3.66
CA ALA A 135 4.47 0.79 -2.27
C ALA A 135 5.60 0.31 -1.34
N SER A 136 6.48 -0.56 -1.84
CA SER A 136 7.70 -0.96 -1.12
C SER A 136 8.68 0.19 -0.93
N GLU A 137 8.83 1.05 -1.95
CA GLU A 137 9.65 2.26 -1.82
C GLU A 137 9.05 3.23 -0.81
N VAL A 138 7.72 3.39 -0.79
CA VAL A 138 7.03 4.18 0.25
C VAL A 138 7.31 3.63 1.64
N ALA A 139 7.21 2.30 1.84
CA ALA A 139 7.50 1.67 3.11
C ALA A 139 8.96 1.89 3.55
N ARG A 140 9.91 1.78 2.62
CA ARG A 140 11.34 2.05 2.86
C ARG A 140 11.58 3.50 3.29
N VAL A 141 11.01 4.45 2.56
CA VAL A 141 11.11 5.90 2.84
C VAL A 141 10.53 6.23 4.20
N PHE A 142 9.37 5.65 4.53
CA PHE A 142 8.71 5.84 5.83
C PHE A 142 9.57 5.32 6.99
N ALA A 143 10.12 4.11 6.86
CA ALA A 143 11.00 3.54 7.86
C ALA A 143 12.29 4.37 8.01
N CYS A 144 12.94 4.73 6.90
CA CYS A 144 14.15 5.55 6.89
C CYS A 144 13.91 6.93 7.53
N SER A 145 12.81 7.60 7.18
CA SER A 145 12.43 8.89 7.77
C SER A 145 12.14 8.78 9.28
N THR A 146 11.55 7.68 9.72
CA THR A 146 11.32 7.39 11.15
C THR A 146 12.66 7.19 11.89
N THR A 147 13.62 6.49 11.28
CA THR A 147 14.97 6.33 11.88
C THR A 147 15.77 7.63 11.89
N LEU A 148 15.65 8.46 10.85
CA LEU A 148 16.29 9.76 10.78
C LEU A 148 15.73 10.71 11.84
N THR A 149 14.41 10.79 11.96
CA THR A 149 13.75 11.59 13.00
C THR A 149 14.08 11.09 14.41
N TYR A 150 14.21 9.77 14.60
CA TYR A 150 14.72 9.20 15.85
C TYR A 150 16.14 9.69 16.17
N ASN A 151 17.08 9.62 15.23
CA ASN A 151 18.46 10.06 15.46
C ASN A 151 18.53 11.55 15.79
N LEU A 152 17.77 12.38 15.07
CA LEU A 152 17.68 13.83 15.33
C LEU A 152 17.03 14.17 16.68
N THR A 153 16.09 13.34 17.14
CA THR A 153 15.42 13.53 18.42
C THR A 153 16.33 13.07 19.57
N LYS A 154 17.04 11.96 19.36
CA LYS A 154 18.02 11.43 20.31
C LYS A 154 19.16 12.43 20.57
N THR A 155 19.75 13.03 19.54
CA THR A 155 20.81 14.05 19.72
C THR A 155 20.34 15.22 20.57
N ARG A 156 19.11 15.71 20.34
CA ARG A 156 18.49 16.78 21.14
C ARG A 156 18.23 16.37 22.59
N PHE A 157 17.72 15.16 22.82
CA PHE A 157 17.51 14.67 24.18
C PHE A 157 18.82 14.41 24.91
N ASP A 158 19.82 13.86 24.25
CA ASP A 158 21.15 13.62 24.84
C ASP A 158 21.79 14.96 25.24
N LEU A 159 21.69 16.00 24.41
CA LEU A 159 22.10 17.38 24.76
C LEU A 159 21.44 17.90 26.04
N ILE A 160 20.13 17.68 26.20
CA ILE A 160 19.37 18.20 27.34
C ILE A 160 19.63 17.36 28.59
N ALA A 161 19.61 16.04 28.49
CA ALA A 161 19.58 15.14 29.63
C ALA A 161 20.99 14.75 30.14
N LYS A 162 21.96 14.58 29.23
CA LYS A 162 23.31 14.09 29.57
C LYS A 162 24.05 14.96 30.59
N PRO A 163 23.97 16.31 30.53
CA PRO A 163 24.55 17.16 31.57
C PRO A 163 24.01 16.82 32.96
N PHE A 164 22.67 16.72 33.10
CA PHE A 164 22.03 16.40 34.38
C PHE A 164 22.32 14.97 34.85
N THR A 165 22.38 14.00 33.94
CA THR A 165 22.73 12.63 34.35
C THR A 165 24.18 12.53 34.81
N ASN A 166 25.09 13.23 34.15
CA ASN A 166 26.51 13.27 34.54
C ASN A 166 26.68 13.97 35.89
N THR A 167 26.00 15.11 36.13
CA THR A 167 26.08 15.80 37.44
C THR A 167 25.59 14.91 38.57
N LEU A 168 24.44 14.24 38.40
CA LEU A 168 23.87 13.36 39.41
C LEU A 168 24.79 12.16 39.72
N GLN A 169 25.52 11.65 38.72
CA GLN A 169 26.52 10.59 38.95
C GLN A 169 27.71 11.10 39.78
N HIS A 170 28.21 12.30 39.49
CA HIS A 170 29.36 12.87 40.22
C HIS A 170 28.99 13.39 41.62
N MET A 171 27.73 13.75 41.85
CA MET A 171 27.22 14.22 43.15
C MET A 171 27.42 13.19 44.28
N LYS A 172 27.51 11.88 43.97
CA LYS A 172 27.83 10.85 44.97
C LYS A 172 29.16 11.11 45.68
N ASN A 173 30.16 11.59 44.94
CA ASN A 173 31.49 11.87 45.50
C ASN A 173 31.47 13.18 46.29
N ASP A 174 30.73 14.19 45.82
CA ASP A 174 30.60 15.48 46.52
C ASP A 174 29.91 15.33 47.88
N ILE A 175 28.99 14.37 48.03
CA ILE A 175 28.29 14.11 49.31
C ILE A 175 29.29 13.80 50.43
N VAL A 176 30.38 13.08 50.13
CA VAL A 176 31.42 12.76 51.13
C VAL A 176 32.14 14.04 51.55
N GLU A 177 32.53 14.88 50.60
CA GLU A 177 33.17 16.16 50.88
C GLU A 177 32.25 17.10 51.67
N ILE A 178 30.95 17.14 51.34
CA ILE A 178 29.94 17.90 52.08
C ILE A 178 29.86 17.43 53.53
N GLN A 179 29.80 16.12 53.77
CA GLN A 179 29.78 15.56 55.11
C GLN A 179 31.02 15.97 55.92
N ASP A 180 32.20 16.01 55.30
CA ASP A 180 33.42 16.43 55.98
C ASP A 180 33.42 17.93 56.31
N THR A 181 32.93 18.80 55.43
CA THR A 181 32.76 20.24 55.75
C THR A 181 31.75 20.46 56.90
N PHE A 182 30.70 19.64 56.99
CA PHE A 182 29.77 19.69 58.10
C PHE A 182 30.38 19.22 59.43
N LYS A 183 31.27 18.23 59.41
CA LYS A 183 32.03 17.81 60.61
C LYS A 183 32.95 18.92 61.09
N GLU A 184 33.65 19.59 60.18
CA GLU A 184 34.54 20.72 60.50
C GLU A 184 33.77 21.88 61.16
N LEU A 185 32.59 22.22 60.62
CA LEU A 185 31.71 23.22 61.19
C LEU A 185 31.24 22.83 62.61
N GLN A 186 30.92 21.55 62.82
CA GLN A 186 30.53 21.04 64.14
C GLN A 186 31.64 21.18 65.19
N VAL A 187 32.91 20.93 64.81
CA VAL A 187 34.05 21.10 65.72
C VAL A 187 34.20 22.57 66.13
N ILE A 188 34.15 23.50 65.16
CA ILE A 188 34.27 24.95 65.43
C ILE A 188 33.12 25.43 66.32
N LEU A 189 31.88 24.98 66.06
CA LEU A 189 30.72 25.32 66.88
C LEU A 189 30.87 24.82 68.32
N ASN A 190 31.37 23.61 68.51
CA ASN A 190 31.59 23.04 69.83
C ASN A 190 32.69 23.79 70.60
N ASP A 191 33.78 24.17 69.94
CA ASP A 191 34.85 24.98 70.55
C ASP A 191 34.34 26.36 70.97
N LEU A 192 33.49 26.97 70.15
CA LEU A 192 32.85 28.25 70.48
C LEU A 192 31.92 28.12 71.70
N LYS A 193 31.11 27.05 71.74
CA LYS A 193 30.26 26.74 72.91
C LYS A 193 31.11 26.60 74.16
N LEU A 194 32.16 25.79 74.12
CA LEU A 194 33.10 25.58 75.24
C LEU A 194 33.81 26.87 75.68
N GLY A 195 34.07 27.78 74.74
CA GLY A 195 34.63 29.10 75.01
C GLY A 195 33.72 29.97 75.89
N LEU A 196 32.40 29.78 75.77
CA LEU A 196 31.34 30.53 76.44
C LEU A 196 30.73 29.80 77.65
N SER A 197 30.86 28.48 77.74
CA SER A 197 30.38 27.63 78.85
C SER A 197 30.95 28.02 80.22
N SER A 198 30.18 27.83 81.30
CA SER A 198 30.62 28.14 82.66
C SER A 198 31.89 27.36 83.05
N ASP A 199 32.65 27.84 84.05
CA ASP A 199 33.88 27.16 84.46
C ASP A 199 33.61 25.76 85.04
N ASP A 200 32.45 25.57 85.66
CA ASP A 200 31.95 24.25 86.09
C ASP A 200 31.65 23.33 84.90
N ASP A 201 31.00 23.85 83.85
CA ASP A 201 30.73 23.08 82.62
C ASP A 201 32.02 22.70 81.88
N ARG A 202 33.02 23.59 81.89
CA ARG A 202 34.35 23.33 81.32
C ARG A 202 35.09 22.25 82.11
N LEU A 203 35.07 22.33 83.44
CA LEU A 203 35.67 21.32 84.31
C LEU A 203 35.00 19.95 84.13
N SER A 204 33.67 19.95 84.02
CA SER A 204 32.87 18.76 83.68
C SER A 204 33.29 18.18 82.33
N TYR A 205 33.42 19.02 81.29
CA TYR A 205 33.86 18.61 79.97
C TYR A 205 35.28 17.97 79.96
N TYR A 206 36.27 18.60 80.60
CA TYR A 206 37.62 18.03 80.69
C TYR A 206 37.69 16.76 81.56
N LYS A 207 36.81 16.65 82.57
CA LYS A 207 36.64 15.43 83.36
C LYS A 207 36.08 14.30 82.49
N HIS A 208 35.08 14.58 81.67
CA HIS A 208 34.53 13.62 80.70
C HIS A 208 35.56 13.19 79.64
N LEU A 209 36.39 14.11 79.15
CA LEU A 209 37.46 13.79 78.19
C LEU A 209 38.53 12.86 78.77
N ARG A 210 38.91 13.06 80.05
CA ARG A 210 39.84 12.18 80.77
C ARG A 210 39.26 10.78 81.00
N THR A 211 37.96 10.67 81.27
CA THR A 211 37.30 9.37 81.46
C THR A 211 37.11 8.61 80.13
N ALA A 212 36.99 9.31 79.01
CA ALA A 212 36.87 8.72 77.67
C ALA A 212 38.19 8.14 77.12
N GLY A 213 39.35 8.52 77.67
CA GLY A 213 40.67 8.09 77.19
C GLY A 213 40.98 6.59 77.39
N ASN A 214 40.19 5.84 78.16
CA ASN A 214 40.47 4.44 78.51
C ASN A 214 39.57 3.39 77.83
N THR A 215 38.73 3.78 76.86
CA THR A 215 38.00 2.80 76.04
C THR A 215 38.11 3.15 74.56
N THR A 216 38.55 2.19 73.75
CA THR A 216 38.58 2.23 72.28
C THR A 216 37.17 2.14 71.68
N GLY A 217 36.27 2.97 72.18
CA GLY A 217 34.91 3.16 71.70
C GLY A 217 34.72 4.61 71.32
N LYS A 218 34.22 4.86 70.11
CA LYS A 218 33.80 6.18 69.62
C LYS A 218 33.12 6.99 70.73
N PRO A 219 33.41 8.29 70.89
CA PRO A 219 32.74 9.11 71.90
C PRO A 219 31.25 9.20 71.54
N SER A 220 30.47 8.32 72.12
CA SER A 220 29.01 8.30 72.05
C SER A 220 28.48 8.87 73.34
N LYS A 221 28.03 10.12 73.25
CA LYS A 221 26.84 10.71 73.87
C LYS A 221 27.09 12.18 74.17
N ASN A 222 26.37 13.00 73.40
CA ASN A 222 26.04 14.40 73.59
C ASN A 222 26.31 14.92 75.00
N PHE A 223 27.38 15.68 75.16
CA PHE A 223 27.49 16.62 76.27
C PHE A 223 26.40 17.67 76.05
N SER A 224 25.24 17.46 76.67
CA SER A 224 24.10 18.36 76.53
C SER A 224 24.37 19.60 77.37
N PHE A 225 24.76 20.67 76.71
CA PHE A 225 24.45 22.00 77.22
C PHE A 225 22.93 22.09 77.37
N ASN A 226 22.42 22.76 78.42
CA ASN A 226 20.98 22.89 78.67
C ASN A 226 20.24 23.25 77.36
N SER A 227 19.14 22.54 77.07
CA SER A 227 18.37 22.63 75.83
C SER A 227 17.58 23.93 75.65
N GLN A 228 17.76 24.89 76.57
CA GLN A 228 17.12 26.19 76.51
C GLN A 228 18.06 27.20 75.87
N LEU A 229 17.60 27.84 74.79
CA LEU A 229 18.35 28.91 74.14
C LEU A 229 18.64 30.02 75.15
N PRO A 230 19.92 30.39 75.37
CA PRO A 230 20.28 31.43 76.31
C PRO A 230 19.83 32.80 75.78
N LYS A 231 19.63 33.76 76.70
CA LYS A 231 19.23 35.12 76.32
C LYS A 231 20.40 35.83 75.61
N ALA A 232 20.12 36.45 74.45
CA ALA A 232 21.15 37.12 73.64
C ALA A 232 21.95 38.19 74.42
N ALA A 233 21.27 38.98 75.26
CA ALA A 233 21.91 40.00 76.09
C ALA A 233 22.84 39.42 77.17
N GLU A 234 22.51 38.24 77.68
CA GLU A 234 23.30 37.54 78.71
C GLU A 234 24.61 36.99 78.10
N ILE A 235 24.52 36.36 76.93
CA ILE A 235 25.68 35.86 76.19
C ILE A 235 26.61 37.01 75.79
N GLN A 236 26.06 38.14 75.35
CA GLN A 236 26.84 39.34 75.01
C GLN A 236 27.69 39.79 76.20
N LEU A 237 27.06 39.97 77.37
CA LEU A 237 27.75 40.40 78.59
C LEU A 237 28.75 39.36 79.08
N GLN A 238 28.39 38.07 79.03
CA GLN A 238 29.25 36.98 79.45
C GLN A 238 30.51 36.88 78.58
N PHE A 239 30.39 37.07 77.27
CA PHE A 239 31.52 37.05 76.35
C PHE A 239 32.48 38.22 76.60
N VAL A 240 31.96 39.45 76.70
CA VAL A 240 32.74 40.67 77.01
C VAL A 240 33.49 40.49 78.33
N ARG A 241 32.81 40.01 79.37
CA ARG A 241 33.41 39.77 80.69
C ARG A 241 34.52 38.73 80.63
N LYS A 242 34.30 37.59 79.98
CA LYS A 242 35.30 36.52 79.86
C LYS A 242 36.51 36.96 79.04
N MET A 243 36.30 37.73 77.97
CA MET A 243 37.37 38.25 77.15
C MET A 243 38.24 39.26 77.92
N GLY A 244 37.60 40.14 78.71
CA GLY A 244 38.32 41.04 79.61
C GLY A 244 39.11 40.30 80.70
N ASN A 245 38.52 39.27 81.31
CA ASN A 245 39.21 38.44 82.30
C ASN A 245 40.42 37.69 81.71
N ARG A 246 40.30 37.15 80.49
CA ARG A 246 41.43 36.48 79.81
C ARG A 246 42.55 37.47 79.48
N CYS A 247 42.21 38.70 79.09
CA CYS A 247 43.19 39.75 78.88
C CYS A 247 43.94 40.09 80.18
N LYS A 248 43.22 40.24 81.30
CA LYS A 248 43.85 40.47 82.62
C LYS A 248 44.77 39.32 83.01
N GLN A 249 44.29 38.08 82.87
CA GLN A 249 45.09 36.89 83.15
C GLN A 249 46.37 36.82 82.28
N GLN A 250 46.30 37.27 81.03
CA GLN A 250 47.48 37.34 80.16
C GLN A 250 48.47 38.44 80.59
N LEU A 251 47.97 39.58 81.08
CA LEU A 251 48.81 40.64 81.64
C LEU A 251 49.46 40.20 82.95
N ASP A 252 48.71 39.56 83.84
CA ASP A 252 49.20 39.02 85.11
C ASP A 252 50.26 37.94 84.85
N SER A 253 50.00 37.02 83.93
CA SER A 253 50.99 36.02 83.50
C SER A 253 52.23 36.66 82.90
N GLY A 254 52.08 37.72 82.09
CA GLY A 254 53.20 38.50 81.58
C GLY A 254 54.03 39.16 82.69
N HIS A 255 53.37 39.62 83.75
CA HIS A 255 54.02 40.20 84.93
C HIS A 255 54.80 39.14 85.72
N GLU A 256 54.21 37.96 85.96
CA GLU A 256 54.89 36.84 86.64
C GLU A 256 56.15 36.41 85.87
N VAL A 257 56.04 36.27 84.54
CA VAL A 257 57.18 35.93 83.68
C VAL A 257 58.24 37.04 83.70
N CYS A 258 57.85 38.32 83.76
CA CYS A 258 58.80 39.43 83.91
C CYS A 258 59.60 39.30 85.20
N GLU A 259 58.93 39.14 86.35
CA GLU A 259 59.61 39.00 87.65
C GLU A 259 60.52 37.76 87.68
N GLU A 260 60.08 36.66 87.08
CA GLU A 260 60.88 35.45 86.96
C GLU A 260 62.15 35.68 86.14
N VAL A 261 62.05 36.34 84.98
CA VAL A 261 63.21 36.61 84.10
C VAL A 261 64.23 37.52 84.79
N PHE A 262 63.79 38.59 85.46
CA PHE A 262 64.70 39.50 86.17
C PHE A 262 65.34 38.86 87.40
N SER A 263 64.58 38.08 88.18
CA SER A 263 65.12 37.38 89.35
C SER A 263 66.12 36.28 88.95
N GLN A 264 65.87 35.55 87.86
CA GLN A 264 66.83 34.60 87.30
C GLN A 264 68.09 35.31 86.77
N GLY A 265 67.93 36.47 86.10
CA GLY A 265 69.03 37.30 85.63
C GLY A 265 69.94 37.79 86.78
N PHE A 266 69.34 38.25 87.89
CA PHE A 266 70.07 38.65 89.10
C PHE A 266 70.87 37.50 89.70
N ARG A 267 70.25 36.32 89.86
CA ARG A 267 70.92 35.13 90.43
C ARG A 267 72.12 34.70 89.59
N LYS A 268 72.00 34.68 88.25
CA LYS A 268 73.10 34.34 87.34
C LYS A 268 74.25 35.35 87.35
N CYS A 269 73.95 36.63 87.58
CA CYS A 269 74.99 37.66 87.68
C CYS A 269 75.75 37.54 89.00
N ALA A 270 75.03 37.39 90.12
CA ALA A 270 75.62 37.32 91.45
C ALA A 270 76.55 36.10 91.66
N THR A 271 76.38 35.03 90.88
CA THR A 271 77.27 33.87 90.90
C THR A 271 78.61 34.08 90.19
N ASN A 272 78.68 34.99 89.20
CA ASN A 272 79.85 35.14 88.32
C ASN A 272 80.66 36.43 88.56
N PHE A 273 80.07 37.46 89.18
CA PHE A 273 80.70 38.78 89.36
C PHE A 273 80.47 39.34 90.77
N PRO A 274 81.37 40.20 91.28
CA PRO A 274 81.16 40.89 92.55
C PRO A 274 79.90 41.79 92.53
N ASN A 275 79.22 41.86 93.68
CA ASN A 275 77.86 42.41 93.84
C ASN A 275 77.60 43.82 93.27
N ALA A 276 78.63 44.64 93.04
CA ALA A 276 78.49 46.00 92.52
C ALA A 276 78.02 46.05 91.05
N ILE A 277 78.37 45.06 90.22
CA ILE A 277 78.02 45.04 88.79
C ILE A 277 76.58 44.53 88.56
N CYS A 278 76.05 43.71 89.49
CA CYS A 278 74.75 43.04 89.35
C CYS A 278 73.55 43.86 89.83
N TRP A 279 73.77 45.10 90.24
CA TRP A 279 72.73 46.01 90.74
C TRP A 279 71.58 46.29 89.74
N PRO A 280 71.78 46.40 88.40
CA PRO A 280 70.68 46.65 87.46
C PRO A 280 69.60 45.57 87.44
N TYR A 281 69.96 44.31 87.74
CA TYR A 281 69.01 43.19 87.80
C TYR A 281 68.21 43.14 89.12
N ARG A 282 68.58 43.96 90.12
CA ARG A 282 67.85 44.06 91.39
C ARG A 282 66.61 44.96 91.27
N ILE A 283 66.50 45.73 90.19
CA ILE A 283 65.44 46.71 90.00
C ILE A 283 64.21 46.01 89.43
N ASP A 284 63.33 45.58 90.32
CA ASP A 284 61.98 45.05 90.03
C ASP A 284 61.00 46.14 89.55
N ILE A 285 61.41 47.41 89.61
CA ILE A 285 60.62 48.57 89.18
C ILE A 285 60.14 48.42 87.74
N ILE A 286 60.93 47.81 86.83
CA ILE A 286 60.51 47.65 85.43
C ILE A 286 59.29 46.74 85.28
N CYS A 287 59.18 45.70 86.11
CA CYS A 287 58.02 44.81 86.09
C CYS A 287 56.82 45.40 86.84
N LYS A 288 57.06 46.28 87.83
CA LYS A 288 56.01 46.93 88.65
C LYS A 288 55.51 48.26 88.08
N VAL A 289 56.21 48.84 87.11
CA VAL A 289 55.73 50.01 86.37
C VAL A 289 54.67 49.53 85.40
N ASN A 290 53.43 50.00 85.61
CA ASN A 290 52.30 49.78 84.70
C ASN A 290 52.54 50.46 83.34
N MET A 291 53.48 49.93 82.55
CA MET A 291 53.91 50.48 81.25
C MET A 291 52.75 50.53 80.24
N PHE A 292 51.71 49.71 80.45
CA PHE A 292 50.51 49.63 79.61
C PHE A 292 49.29 50.38 80.18
N GLY A 293 49.41 51.03 81.34
CA GLY A 293 48.29 51.71 82.01
C GLY A 293 47.44 50.80 82.91
N ASN A 294 46.23 51.24 83.26
CA ASN A 294 45.35 50.47 84.16
C ASN A 294 44.83 49.20 83.47
N PRO A 295 45.02 48.00 84.06
CA PRO A 295 44.60 46.74 83.46
C PRO A 295 43.09 46.67 83.18
N ASP A 296 42.28 47.35 83.99
CA ASP A 296 40.82 47.44 83.78
C ASP A 296 40.43 48.21 82.51
N LYS A 297 41.22 49.22 82.11
CA LYS A 297 40.95 50.01 80.90
C LYS A 297 41.53 49.37 79.66
N VAL A 298 42.69 48.72 79.78
CA VAL A 298 43.35 48.01 78.68
C VAL A 298 42.56 46.77 78.27
N CYS A 299 41.99 46.07 79.25
CA CYS A 299 41.23 44.83 79.03
C CYS A 299 39.71 45.04 78.90
N ASP A 300 39.25 46.25 78.61
CA ASP A 300 37.83 46.49 78.33
C ASP A 300 37.46 46.03 76.91
N ALA A 301 36.83 44.86 76.83
CA ALA A 301 36.41 44.25 75.57
C ALA A 301 35.09 44.85 75.01
N SER A 302 34.41 45.76 75.72
CA SER A 302 33.10 46.30 75.34
C SER A 302 33.12 47.03 73.99
N LYS A 303 34.27 47.59 73.59
CA LYS A 303 34.46 48.31 72.32
C LYS A 303 34.94 47.43 71.16
N LEU A 304 35.46 46.23 71.45
CA LEU A 304 35.96 45.30 70.42
C LEU A 304 34.90 44.28 69.99
N VAL A 305 33.99 43.92 70.89
CA VAL A 305 32.92 42.96 70.60
C VAL A 305 31.75 43.70 69.92
N PRO A 306 31.31 43.26 68.73
CA PRO A 306 30.13 43.84 68.07
C PRO A 306 28.89 43.77 68.98
N SER A 307 28.04 44.80 68.94
CA SER A 307 26.81 44.87 69.76
C SER A 307 25.86 43.69 69.53
N ASP A 308 25.91 43.09 68.33
CA ASP A 308 24.97 42.05 67.89
C ASP A 308 25.54 40.63 68.04
N PHE A 309 26.70 40.46 68.67
CA PHE A 309 27.34 39.16 68.83
C PHE A 309 26.42 38.15 69.53
N GLY A 310 25.75 38.55 70.60
CA GLY A 310 24.80 37.71 71.34
C GLY A 310 23.61 37.25 70.49
N GLN A 311 23.07 38.11 69.63
CA GLN A 311 21.97 37.75 68.72
C GLN A 311 22.46 36.76 67.64
N ASN A 312 23.63 37.00 67.08
CA ASN A 312 24.25 36.13 66.07
C ASN A 312 24.59 34.75 66.64
N TYR A 313 25.07 34.69 67.88
CA TYR A 313 25.38 33.43 68.56
C TYR A 313 24.12 32.59 68.81
N VAL A 314 23.04 33.20 69.31
CA VAL A 314 21.75 32.51 69.53
C VAL A 314 21.17 32.00 68.20
N LYS A 315 21.25 32.81 67.14
CA LYS A 315 20.80 32.42 65.80
C LYS A 315 21.61 31.25 65.22
N LEU A 316 22.91 31.22 65.51
CA LEU A 316 23.81 30.12 65.12
C LEU A 316 23.49 28.83 65.88
N LEU A 317 23.19 28.90 67.18
CA LEU A 317 22.69 27.75 67.96
C LEU A 317 21.34 27.23 67.44
N GLN A 318 20.42 28.14 67.09
CA GLN A 318 19.13 27.77 66.51
C GLN A 318 19.31 27.06 65.15
N THR A 319 20.17 27.62 64.29
CA THR A 319 20.46 27.06 62.96
C THR A 319 21.09 25.68 63.07
N GLU A 320 21.97 25.46 64.05
CA GLU A 320 22.51 24.14 64.36
C GLU A 320 21.41 23.15 64.81
N GLN A 321 20.53 23.55 65.73
CA GLN A 321 19.46 22.68 66.20
C GLN A 321 18.51 22.29 65.05
N GLU A 322 18.21 23.21 64.14
CA GLU A 322 17.42 22.95 62.93
C GLU A 322 18.15 22.02 61.93
N LEU A 323 19.45 22.23 61.72
CA LEU A 323 20.27 21.43 60.81
C LEU A 323 20.58 20.03 61.32
N TYR A 324 20.80 19.82 62.62
CA TYR A 324 21.27 18.56 63.21
C TYR A 324 20.20 17.80 64.01
N GLY A 325 19.21 18.49 64.60
CA GLY A 325 18.17 17.86 65.42
C GLY A 325 17.26 16.92 64.64
N ASN A 326 17.03 17.22 63.35
CA ASN A 326 16.11 16.47 62.48
C ASN A 326 16.79 15.62 61.39
N SER A 327 18.12 15.61 61.30
CA SER A 327 18.84 15.14 60.09
C SER A 327 19.80 13.97 60.30
N SER A 328 19.79 13.31 61.47
CA SER A 328 20.78 12.29 61.81
C SER A 328 20.79 11.02 60.92
N ASN A 329 19.91 10.92 59.91
CA ASN A 329 20.02 9.95 58.82
C ASN A 329 19.46 10.53 57.50
N ILE A 330 20.17 11.47 56.86
CA ILE A 330 19.85 11.85 55.47
C ILE A 330 20.23 10.69 54.52
N GLN A 331 19.31 9.74 54.31
CA GLN A 331 19.41 8.77 53.22
C GLN A 331 18.87 9.39 51.93
N ILE A 332 19.76 9.97 51.12
CA ILE A 332 19.40 10.45 49.77
C ILE A 332 19.22 9.22 48.87
N THR A 333 17.98 8.75 48.76
CA THR A 333 17.63 7.64 47.87
C THR A 333 17.24 8.21 46.53
N TYR A 334 18.19 8.31 45.60
CA TYR A 334 17.88 8.63 44.21
C TYR A 334 17.65 7.34 43.42
N LYS A 335 16.52 7.24 42.73
CA LYS A 335 16.31 6.25 41.68
C LYS A 335 16.51 6.97 40.35
N LEU A 336 17.68 6.81 39.72
CA LEU A 336 17.82 7.21 38.32
C LEU A 336 16.97 6.25 37.49
N GLN A 337 15.79 6.70 37.08
CA GLN A 337 14.95 5.96 36.15
C GLN A 337 15.50 6.16 34.73
N ASN A 338 16.53 5.39 34.40
CA ASN A 338 17.23 5.45 33.11
C ASN A 338 16.43 4.84 31.93
N SER A 339 15.13 4.56 32.08
CA SER A 339 14.45 3.56 31.24
C SER A 339 13.16 3.98 30.54
N SER A 340 12.55 5.15 30.77
CA SER A 340 11.28 5.47 30.11
C SER A 340 11.47 6.00 28.68
N THR A 341 12.33 6.99 28.49
CA THR A 341 12.58 7.57 27.16
C THR A 341 13.46 6.67 26.30
N ALA A 342 14.57 6.12 26.80
CA ALA A 342 15.42 5.24 25.97
C ALA A 342 14.71 3.94 25.52
N ALA A 343 13.76 3.42 26.30
CA ALA A 343 12.94 2.27 25.89
C ALA A 343 11.81 2.68 24.91
N GLN A 344 11.12 3.81 25.13
CA GLN A 344 10.18 4.40 24.17
C GLN A 344 10.86 4.94 22.89
N LEU A 345 12.15 5.25 22.95
CA LEU A 345 12.93 5.72 21.80
C LEU A 345 13.51 4.54 21.01
N ARG A 346 14.01 3.49 21.68
CA ARG A 346 14.41 2.24 21.00
C ARG A 346 13.24 1.54 20.31
N SER A 347 12.02 1.69 20.83
CA SER A 347 10.83 1.17 20.17
C SER A 347 10.65 1.77 18.78
N ALA A 348 10.91 3.06 18.54
CA ALA A 348 10.70 3.67 17.22
C ALA A 348 11.54 2.99 16.10
N GLN A 349 12.81 2.69 16.37
CA GLN A 349 13.67 1.99 15.40
C GLN A 349 13.27 0.51 15.26
N GLN A 350 12.94 -0.17 16.35
CA GLN A 350 12.46 -1.55 16.31
C GLN A 350 11.11 -1.66 15.57
N THR A 351 10.16 -0.78 15.86
CA THR A 351 8.86 -0.65 15.20
C THR A 351 9.01 -0.38 13.69
N SER A 352 9.97 0.46 13.28
CA SER A 352 10.22 0.70 11.85
C SER A 352 10.72 -0.56 11.12
N GLN A 353 11.58 -1.36 11.75
CA GLN A 353 12.12 -2.59 11.19
C GLN A 353 11.07 -3.72 11.18
N GLU A 354 10.25 -3.81 12.22
CA GLU A 354 9.12 -4.74 12.30
C GLU A 354 8.08 -4.44 11.23
N PHE A 355 7.75 -3.16 11.03
CA PHE A 355 6.86 -2.71 9.96
C PHE A 355 7.36 -3.11 8.58
N LEU A 356 8.66 -2.90 8.27
CA LEU A 356 9.24 -3.32 7.00
C LEU A 356 9.16 -4.83 6.79
N LYS A 357 9.46 -5.63 7.83
CA LYS A 357 9.37 -7.09 7.77
C LYS A 357 7.94 -7.57 7.53
N ASP A 358 6.94 -7.01 8.22
CA ASP A 358 5.53 -7.34 8.00
C ASP A 358 5.09 -6.95 6.58
N PHE A 359 5.47 -5.77 6.11
CA PHE A 359 5.16 -5.32 4.76
C PHE A 359 5.77 -6.25 3.69
N GLU A 360 7.05 -6.60 3.82
CA GLU A 360 7.73 -7.53 2.91
C GLU A 360 7.08 -8.91 2.91
N GLN A 361 6.69 -9.42 4.07
CA GLN A 361 6.01 -10.71 4.19
C GLN A 361 4.68 -10.69 3.44
N ARG A 362 3.85 -9.65 3.63
CA ARG A 362 2.58 -9.49 2.91
C ARG A 362 2.78 -9.33 1.40
N ARG A 363 3.82 -8.59 0.99
CA ARG A 363 4.19 -8.46 -0.43
C ARG A 363 4.58 -9.80 -1.04
N ARG A 364 5.36 -10.63 -0.35
CA ARG A 364 5.72 -11.98 -0.82
C ARG A 364 4.48 -12.85 -0.99
N ILE A 365 3.56 -12.85 -0.02
CA ILE A 365 2.29 -13.56 -0.12
C ILE A 365 1.48 -13.06 -1.33
N PHE A 366 1.37 -11.74 -1.49
CA PHE A 366 0.68 -11.14 -2.63
C PHE A 366 1.29 -11.55 -3.98
N ASN A 367 2.62 -11.53 -4.10
CA ASN A 367 3.30 -11.94 -5.33
C ASN A 367 3.06 -13.42 -5.63
N VAL A 368 3.14 -14.30 -4.63
CA VAL A 368 2.84 -15.74 -4.81
C VAL A 368 1.39 -15.95 -5.28
N VAL A 369 0.42 -15.25 -4.67
CA VAL A 369 -0.99 -15.34 -5.09
C VAL A 369 -1.17 -14.84 -6.53
N MET A 370 -0.53 -13.72 -6.89
CA MET A 370 -0.60 -13.15 -8.24
C MET A 370 0.07 -14.06 -9.28
N GLU A 371 1.19 -14.70 -8.95
CA GLU A 371 1.82 -15.71 -9.80
C GLU A 371 0.90 -16.91 -10.02
N ILE A 372 0.24 -17.40 -8.97
CA ILE A 372 -0.74 -18.51 -9.08
C ILE A 372 -1.90 -18.11 -10.01
N ILE A 373 -2.47 -16.92 -9.81
CA ILE A 373 -3.57 -16.40 -10.65
C ILE A 373 -3.13 -16.32 -12.11
N ASP A 374 -1.93 -15.81 -12.39
CA ASP A 374 -1.37 -15.73 -13.73
C ASP A 374 -1.18 -17.11 -14.38
N LYS A 375 -0.74 -18.13 -13.62
CA LYS A 375 -0.71 -19.53 -14.11
C LYS A 375 -2.10 -20.08 -14.41
N PHE A 376 -3.12 -19.75 -13.61
CA PHE A 376 -4.50 -20.13 -13.92
C PHE A 376 -5.02 -19.45 -15.20
N MET A 377 -4.62 -18.21 -15.47
CA MET A 377 -4.97 -17.50 -16.71
C MET A 377 -4.40 -18.20 -17.95
N TRP A 378 -3.25 -18.88 -17.84
CA TRP A 378 -2.71 -19.69 -18.94
C TRP A 378 -3.59 -20.88 -19.30
N LEU A 379 -4.29 -21.51 -18.34
CA LEU A 379 -5.14 -22.67 -18.60
C LEU A 379 -6.31 -22.38 -19.56
N PHE A 380 -6.65 -21.11 -19.79
CA PHE A 380 -7.66 -20.70 -20.78
C PHE A 380 -7.27 -21.07 -22.22
N ILE A 381 -5.99 -21.34 -22.51
CA ILE A 381 -5.61 -21.85 -23.83
C ILE A 381 -6.16 -23.27 -24.07
N PHE A 382 -6.18 -24.12 -23.04
CA PHE A 382 -6.78 -25.45 -23.14
C PHE A 382 -8.29 -25.36 -23.30
N TYR A 383 -8.94 -24.37 -22.68
CA TYR A 383 -10.35 -24.10 -22.93
C TYR A 383 -10.62 -23.75 -24.39
N LEU A 384 -9.72 -22.99 -25.03
CA LEU A 384 -9.84 -22.64 -26.44
C LEU A 384 -9.72 -23.88 -27.36
N ILE A 385 -8.73 -24.74 -27.09
CA ILE A 385 -8.54 -26.02 -27.81
C ILE A 385 -9.75 -26.94 -27.60
N TRP A 386 -10.19 -27.09 -26.35
CA TRP A 386 -11.36 -27.90 -25.98
C TRP A 386 -12.63 -27.40 -26.66
N SER A 387 -12.85 -26.08 -26.71
CA SER A 387 -13.99 -25.48 -27.40
C SER A 387 -14.03 -25.83 -28.88
N ALA A 388 -12.89 -25.76 -29.58
CA ALA A 388 -12.78 -26.13 -30.99
C ALA A 388 -13.00 -27.64 -31.21
N ALA A 389 -12.40 -28.49 -30.37
CA ALA A 389 -12.57 -29.94 -30.42
C ALA A 389 -14.02 -30.36 -30.14
N ASN A 390 -14.66 -29.77 -29.14
CA ASN A 390 -16.05 -30.01 -28.78
C ASN A 390 -17.00 -29.56 -29.90
N TYR A 391 -16.74 -28.42 -30.54
CA TYR A 391 -17.52 -28.00 -31.70
C TYR A 391 -17.41 -29.01 -32.86
N ASN A 392 -16.20 -29.47 -33.18
CA ASN A 392 -15.99 -30.50 -34.20
C ASN A 392 -16.69 -31.82 -33.86
N TRP A 393 -16.63 -32.24 -32.60
CA TRP A 393 -17.30 -33.44 -32.12
C TRP A 393 -18.82 -33.33 -32.27
N ASN A 394 -19.41 -32.24 -31.77
CA ASN A 394 -20.86 -32.01 -31.84
C ASN A 394 -21.35 -31.87 -33.28
N TYR A 395 -20.60 -31.19 -34.15
CA TYR A 395 -20.92 -31.06 -35.57
C TYR A 395 -21.00 -32.44 -36.27
N ARG A 396 -20.17 -33.40 -35.86
CA ARG A 396 -20.12 -34.75 -36.42
C ARG A 396 -21.16 -35.70 -35.81
N CYS A 397 -21.40 -35.61 -34.51
CA CYS A 397 -22.25 -36.56 -33.79
C CYS A 397 -23.73 -36.14 -33.77
N VAL A 398 -24.02 -34.85 -33.60
CA VAL A 398 -25.38 -34.32 -33.45
C VAL A 398 -25.83 -33.67 -34.76
N ILE A 399 -27.03 -34.03 -35.27
CA ILE A 399 -27.53 -33.52 -36.57
C ILE A 399 -28.10 -32.09 -36.44
N ASP A 400 -28.71 -31.79 -35.29
CA ASP A 400 -29.42 -30.52 -35.04
C ASP A 400 -28.49 -29.39 -34.58
N PHE A 401 -27.25 -29.72 -34.23
CA PHE A 401 -26.29 -28.77 -33.68
C PHE A 401 -25.88 -27.72 -34.71
N ASP A 402 -26.16 -26.44 -34.43
CA ASP A 402 -25.81 -25.29 -35.30
C ASP A 402 -26.34 -25.46 -36.75
N ASN A 403 -27.51 -26.10 -36.89
CA ASN A 403 -28.12 -26.45 -38.18
C ASN A 403 -29.32 -25.53 -38.52
N PHE A 404 -29.05 -24.25 -38.72
CA PHE A 404 -30.07 -23.24 -39.05
C PHE A 404 -29.70 -22.36 -40.26
N TYR A 405 -28.71 -22.81 -41.05
CA TYR A 405 -28.19 -22.08 -42.20
C TYR A 405 -28.79 -22.59 -43.51
N ILE A 406 -29.16 -21.67 -44.41
CA ILE A 406 -29.53 -22.02 -45.78
C ILE A 406 -28.25 -22.13 -46.61
N THR A 407 -27.98 -23.34 -47.11
CA THR A 407 -26.84 -23.64 -47.98
C THR A 407 -27.24 -23.61 -49.46
N ASP A 408 -26.26 -23.55 -50.36
CA ASP A 408 -26.54 -23.65 -51.81
C ASP A 408 -27.18 -25.00 -52.18
N TYR A 409 -26.81 -26.08 -51.47
CA TYR A 409 -27.44 -27.39 -51.65
C TYR A 409 -28.91 -27.38 -51.24
N PHE A 410 -29.27 -26.67 -50.17
CA PHE A 410 -30.67 -26.48 -49.76
C PHE A 410 -31.50 -25.85 -50.89
N ARG A 411 -30.98 -24.79 -51.51
CA ARG A 411 -31.64 -24.10 -52.62
C ARG A 411 -31.74 -24.98 -53.86
N HIS A 412 -30.73 -25.80 -54.13
CA HIS A 412 -30.76 -26.77 -55.23
C HIS A 412 -31.85 -27.83 -55.05
N VAL A 413 -32.00 -28.37 -53.83
CA VAL A 413 -33.08 -29.31 -53.47
C VAL A 413 -34.44 -28.63 -53.66
N ASP A 414 -34.61 -27.41 -53.17
CA ASP A 414 -35.87 -26.67 -53.30
C ASP A 414 -36.24 -26.38 -54.76
N ALA A 415 -35.28 -25.92 -55.57
CA ALA A 415 -35.47 -25.69 -57.00
C ALA A 415 -35.79 -26.97 -57.78
N ARG A 416 -35.28 -28.13 -57.34
CA ARG A 416 -35.65 -29.43 -57.91
C ARG A 416 -37.10 -29.79 -57.59
N ARG A 417 -37.54 -29.65 -56.32
CA ARG A 417 -38.93 -29.93 -55.92
C ARG A 417 -39.94 -29.02 -56.60
N LYS A 418 -39.60 -27.72 -56.71
CA LYS A 418 -40.41 -26.74 -57.45
C LYS A 418 -40.60 -27.12 -58.92
N ARG A 419 -39.56 -27.66 -59.57
CA ARG A 419 -39.65 -28.17 -60.96
C ARG A 419 -40.51 -29.44 -61.07
N MET A 420 -40.58 -30.23 -60.01
CA MET A 420 -41.41 -31.45 -59.94
C MET A 420 -42.84 -31.16 -59.46
N ASN A 421 -43.26 -29.89 -59.35
CA ASN A 421 -44.55 -29.45 -58.78
C ASN A 421 -44.83 -30.00 -57.37
N GLU A 422 -43.78 -30.37 -56.62
CA GLU A 422 -43.88 -30.70 -55.21
C GLU A 422 -43.81 -29.41 -54.36
N GLY A 423 -44.37 -29.44 -53.15
CA GLY A 423 -44.36 -28.29 -52.26
C GLY A 423 -42.95 -27.74 -52.01
N SER A 424 -42.70 -26.50 -52.45
CA SER A 424 -41.43 -25.80 -52.25
C SER A 424 -41.41 -25.03 -50.92
N LEU A 425 -40.23 -24.93 -50.33
CA LEU A 425 -40.02 -24.23 -49.07
C LEU A 425 -39.80 -22.72 -49.28
N LEU A 426 -39.10 -22.28 -50.33
CA LEU A 426 -38.86 -20.85 -50.56
C LEU A 426 -40.06 -20.22 -51.32
N PRO A 427 -40.53 -19.01 -50.94
CA PRO A 427 -40.00 -18.10 -49.91
C PRO A 427 -40.37 -18.49 -48.47
N LEU A 428 -39.48 -18.19 -47.52
CA LEU A 428 -39.69 -18.42 -46.09
C LEU A 428 -40.87 -17.60 -45.52
N ARG A 429 -41.62 -18.19 -44.58
CA ARG A 429 -42.70 -17.51 -43.84
C ARG A 429 -42.14 -16.58 -42.76
N SER A 430 -42.99 -15.71 -42.20
CA SER A 430 -42.54 -14.65 -41.27
C SER A 430 -41.86 -15.16 -40.00
N LEU A 431 -42.35 -16.27 -39.44
CA LEU A 431 -41.81 -16.91 -38.23
C LEU A 431 -40.56 -17.75 -38.52
N GLU A 432 -40.43 -18.29 -39.73
CA GLU A 432 -39.25 -19.05 -40.18
C GLU A 432 -38.04 -18.11 -40.38
N LYS A 433 -38.28 -16.92 -40.96
CA LYS A 433 -37.25 -15.90 -41.19
C LYS A 433 -36.55 -15.40 -39.93
N SER A 434 -37.18 -15.49 -38.76
CA SER A 434 -36.54 -15.08 -37.50
C SER A 434 -35.66 -16.17 -36.89
N ARG A 435 -35.83 -17.43 -37.30
CA ARG A 435 -35.10 -18.60 -36.77
C ARG A 435 -34.00 -19.09 -37.71
N ILE A 436 -34.15 -18.87 -39.02
CA ILE A 436 -33.24 -19.38 -40.07
C ILE A 436 -32.40 -18.22 -40.62
N VAL A 437 -31.12 -18.46 -40.83
CA VAL A 437 -30.17 -17.47 -41.36
C VAL A 437 -29.73 -17.87 -42.77
N ASP A 438 -29.81 -16.94 -43.71
CA ASP A 438 -29.27 -17.13 -45.05
C ASP A 438 -27.77 -16.76 -45.08
N LEU A 439 -26.93 -17.66 -45.59
CA LEU A 439 -25.49 -17.44 -45.72
C LEU A 439 -25.14 -16.38 -46.78
N GLN A 440 -26.04 -16.14 -47.75
CA GLN A 440 -25.85 -15.13 -48.79
C GLN A 440 -26.17 -13.71 -48.29
N ASP A 441 -27.06 -13.58 -47.30
CA ASP A 441 -27.42 -12.29 -46.68
C ASP A 441 -26.45 -11.92 -45.55
N VAL A 442 -25.22 -11.59 -45.95
CA VAL A 442 -24.08 -11.32 -45.07
C VAL A 442 -24.32 -10.13 -44.11
N CYS A 443 -25.20 -9.19 -44.46
CA CYS A 443 -25.48 -7.99 -43.65
C CYS A 443 -26.69 -8.14 -42.72
N SER A 444 -27.41 -9.26 -42.76
CA SER A 444 -28.55 -9.49 -41.87
C SER A 444 -28.07 -9.93 -40.47
N ARG A 445 -28.56 -9.26 -39.42
CA ARG A 445 -28.23 -9.56 -38.01
C ARG A 445 -29.45 -10.11 -37.31
N THR A 446 -29.30 -11.26 -36.66
CA THR A 446 -30.36 -11.85 -35.84
C THR A 446 -30.44 -11.14 -34.48
N VAL A 447 -31.63 -11.06 -33.88
CA VAL A 447 -31.83 -10.44 -32.55
C VAL A 447 -30.96 -11.09 -31.49
N ALA A 448 -30.80 -12.42 -31.54
CA ALA A 448 -29.92 -13.17 -30.64
C ALA A 448 -28.44 -12.79 -30.82
N GLU A 449 -27.95 -12.70 -32.07
CA GLU A 449 -26.59 -12.27 -32.39
C GLU A 449 -26.33 -10.83 -31.90
N SER A 450 -27.32 -9.93 -32.04
CA SER A 450 -27.23 -8.55 -31.58
C SER A 450 -27.17 -8.42 -30.06
N ASN A 451 -28.03 -9.15 -29.33
CA ASN A 451 -28.03 -9.14 -27.88
C ASN A 451 -26.71 -9.70 -27.33
N GLN A 452 -26.21 -10.77 -27.94
CA GLN A 452 -24.94 -11.35 -27.56
C GLN A 452 -23.77 -10.38 -27.82
N GLN A 453 -23.77 -9.69 -28.96
CA GLN A 453 -22.79 -8.64 -29.24
C GLN A 453 -22.83 -7.53 -28.18
N SER A 454 -24.04 -7.06 -27.83
CA SER A 454 -24.22 -6.03 -26.80
C SER A 454 -23.68 -6.48 -25.45
N ASN A 455 -23.91 -7.74 -25.06
CA ASN A 455 -23.37 -8.29 -23.81
C ASN A 455 -21.85 -8.34 -23.83
N HIS A 456 -21.22 -8.73 -24.94
CA HIS A 456 -19.77 -8.72 -25.06
C HIS A 456 -19.19 -7.31 -24.98
N ILE A 457 -19.82 -6.32 -25.63
CA ILE A 457 -19.40 -4.90 -25.54
C ILE A 457 -19.56 -4.38 -24.10
N LEU A 458 -20.68 -4.66 -23.44
CA LEU A 458 -20.93 -4.22 -22.06
C LEU A 458 -19.91 -4.82 -21.08
N GLN A 459 -19.64 -6.12 -21.19
CA GLN A 459 -18.62 -6.78 -20.36
C GLN A 459 -17.23 -6.17 -20.59
N PHE A 460 -16.89 -5.85 -21.83
CA PHE A 460 -15.61 -5.24 -22.17
C PHE A 460 -15.47 -3.81 -21.63
N LEU A 461 -16.54 -3.00 -21.72
CA LEU A 461 -16.57 -1.67 -21.13
C LEU A 461 -16.38 -1.72 -19.60
N LEU A 462 -17.03 -2.68 -18.94
CA LEU A 462 -16.85 -2.92 -17.50
C LEU A 462 -15.42 -3.33 -17.13
N GLU A 463 -14.68 -3.99 -18.02
CA GLU A 463 -13.29 -4.42 -17.83
C GLU A 463 -12.26 -3.30 -18.07
N ILE A 464 -12.58 -2.35 -18.96
CA ILE A 464 -11.73 -1.16 -19.19
C ILE A 464 -11.69 -0.27 -17.94
N LEU A 465 -12.80 -0.13 -17.22
CA LEU A 465 -12.89 0.73 -16.02
C LEU A 465 -11.84 0.41 -14.94
N PRO A 466 -11.72 -0.83 -14.42
CA PRO A 466 -10.71 -1.15 -13.41
C PRO A 466 -9.30 -1.04 -13.99
N THR A 467 -9.09 -1.38 -15.26
CA THR A 467 -7.78 -1.23 -15.91
C THR A 467 -7.34 0.23 -15.98
N GLY A 468 -8.25 1.12 -16.37
CA GLY A 468 -8.03 2.56 -16.35
C GLY A 468 -7.76 3.09 -14.94
N LEU A 469 -8.48 2.59 -13.94
CA LEU A 469 -8.27 2.95 -12.53
C LEU A 469 -6.86 2.57 -12.05
N PHE A 470 -6.40 1.34 -12.28
CA PHE A 470 -5.07 0.90 -11.85
C PHE A 470 -3.94 1.66 -12.57
N LEU A 471 -4.08 1.92 -13.87
CA LEU A 471 -3.12 2.73 -14.61
C LEU A 471 -3.07 4.19 -14.09
N LEU A 472 -4.23 4.75 -13.75
CA LEU A 472 -4.31 6.08 -13.16
C LEU A 472 -3.66 6.12 -11.78
N LEU A 473 -3.96 5.15 -10.91
CA LEU A 473 -3.36 5.04 -9.58
C LEU A 473 -1.84 4.89 -9.66
N ASP A 474 -1.34 4.01 -10.52
CA ASP A 474 0.09 3.83 -10.74
C ASP A 474 0.75 5.13 -11.20
N ARG A 475 0.16 5.80 -12.21
CA ARG A 475 0.65 7.08 -12.71
C ARG A 475 0.67 8.17 -11.63
N MET A 476 -0.36 8.21 -10.78
CA MET A 476 -0.44 9.15 -9.65
C MET A 476 0.66 8.87 -8.63
N VAL A 477 0.85 7.62 -8.22
CA VAL A 477 1.89 7.23 -7.24
C VAL A 477 3.29 7.54 -7.79
N VAL A 478 3.58 7.17 -9.03
CA VAL A 478 4.86 7.47 -9.69
C VAL A 478 5.13 8.97 -9.75
N ASN A 479 4.13 9.77 -10.11
CA ASN A 479 4.27 11.22 -10.15
C ASN A 479 4.50 11.80 -8.74
N MET A 480 3.76 11.32 -7.73
CA MET A 480 3.93 11.74 -6.34
C MET A 480 5.34 11.41 -5.82
N LEU A 481 5.82 10.19 -6.02
CA LEU A 481 7.18 9.79 -5.63
C LEU A 481 8.24 10.61 -6.35
N ASN A 482 8.04 10.92 -7.63
CA ASN A 482 8.97 11.77 -8.38
C ASN A 482 9.00 13.21 -7.86
N ILE A 483 7.85 13.77 -7.46
CA ILE A 483 7.77 15.09 -6.84
C ILE A 483 8.51 15.10 -5.50
N ILE A 484 8.29 14.08 -4.67
CA ILE A 484 8.98 13.93 -3.38
C ILE A 484 10.49 13.86 -3.63
N ASN A 485 10.95 12.95 -4.48
CA ASN A 485 12.38 12.77 -4.78
C ASN A 485 13.09 14.08 -5.15
N HIS A 486 12.48 14.91 -6.01
CA HIS A 486 13.09 16.17 -6.44
C HIS A 486 12.94 17.35 -5.46
N ARG A 487 11.91 17.35 -4.61
CA ARG A 487 11.60 18.50 -3.73
C ARG A 487 11.89 18.27 -2.25
N SER A 488 12.18 17.04 -1.81
CA SER A 488 12.34 16.71 -0.39
C SER A 488 13.79 16.49 0.06
N LEU A 489 14.79 16.88 -0.74
CA LEU A 489 16.17 16.90 -0.29
C LEU A 489 16.33 18.01 0.75
N ILE A 490 16.62 17.63 2.00
CA ILE A 490 16.82 18.53 3.12
C ILE A 490 18.10 18.13 3.84
N SER A 491 18.95 19.10 4.12
CA SER A 491 20.12 18.99 4.99
C SER A 491 19.80 19.57 6.36
N TYR A 492 20.01 18.78 7.41
CA TYR A 492 19.84 19.18 8.80
C TYR A 492 21.20 19.50 9.40
N GLU A 493 21.45 20.78 9.64
CA GLU A 493 22.58 21.27 10.42
C GLU A 493 22.05 21.62 11.82
N GLN A 494 22.43 20.83 12.82
CA GLN A 494 22.04 21.06 14.21
C GLN A 494 23.25 21.52 15.00
N GLU A 495 23.20 22.78 15.42
CA GLU A 495 24.11 23.36 16.39
C GLU A 495 23.36 23.59 17.71
N GLY A 496 23.94 23.12 18.80
CA GLY A 496 23.40 23.30 20.14
C GLY A 496 24.53 23.49 21.14
N GLU A 497 24.38 24.49 22.00
CA GLU A 497 25.31 24.79 23.08
C GLU A 497 24.53 24.87 24.40
N HIS A 498 24.90 24.03 25.36
CA HIS A 498 24.38 24.08 26.71
C HIS A 498 25.52 24.49 27.64
N GLU A 499 25.51 25.76 28.04
CA GLU A 499 26.46 26.32 29.00
C GLU A 499 25.74 26.71 30.29
N VAL A 500 26.15 26.09 31.40
CA VAL A 500 25.76 26.50 32.75
C VAL A 500 27.03 26.84 33.51
N ARG A 501 27.14 28.08 34.00
CA ARG A 501 28.29 28.56 34.79
C ARG A 501 27.86 29.23 36.08
N PHE A 502 28.06 28.55 37.19
CA PHE A 502 27.99 29.06 38.55
C PHE A 502 29.35 29.60 39.00
N ARG A 503 29.39 30.89 39.35
CA ARG A 503 30.56 31.54 39.95
C ARG A 503 30.24 31.94 41.38
N ILE A 504 30.75 31.16 42.33
CA ILE A 504 30.56 31.41 43.77
C ILE A 504 31.72 32.26 44.30
N ASN A 505 31.43 33.50 44.66
CA ASN A 505 32.38 34.42 45.28
C ASN A 505 32.29 34.32 46.81
N GLY A 506 33.44 34.25 47.48
CA GLY A 506 33.53 34.14 48.94
C GLY A 506 34.52 33.05 49.39
N THR A 507 35.18 33.30 50.52
CA THR A 507 36.17 32.41 51.15
C THR A 507 35.62 31.64 52.35
N GLY A 508 34.40 31.96 52.80
CA GLY A 508 33.77 31.31 53.95
C GLY A 508 33.36 29.85 53.68
N LEU A 509 33.10 29.10 54.77
CA LEU A 509 32.71 27.69 54.73
C LEU A 509 31.44 27.46 53.90
N MET A 510 30.46 28.38 53.97
CA MET A 510 29.26 28.34 53.13
C MET A 510 29.57 28.52 51.64
N ALA A 511 30.52 29.39 51.29
CA ALA A 511 30.95 29.57 49.91
C ALA A 511 31.71 28.33 49.40
N ARG A 512 32.47 27.63 50.27
CA ARG A 512 33.08 26.34 49.95
C ARG A 512 32.01 25.27 49.70
N LEU A 513 31.00 25.17 50.56
CA LEU A 513 29.90 24.20 50.41
C LEU A 513 29.14 24.43 49.10
N LEU A 514 28.75 25.68 48.80
CA LEU A 514 28.09 26.02 47.53
C LEU A 514 29.00 25.77 46.32
N ARG A 515 30.31 25.94 46.47
CA ARG A 515 31.27 25.62 45.41
C ARG A 515 31.35 24.12 45.18
N THR A 516 31.39 23.31 46.23
CA THR A 516 31.40 21.84 46.12
C THR A 516 30.09 21.31 45.53
N THR A 517 28.92 21.83 45.94
CA THR A 517 27.62 21.39 45.42
C THR A 517 27.34 21.86 43.98
N MET A 518 27.72 23.09 43.62
CA MET A 518 27.43 23.67 42.31
C MET A 518 28.54 23.43 41.27
N LYS A 519 29.74 23.00 41.68
CA LYS A 519 30.88 22.77 40.77
C LYS A 519 30.54 21.76 39.68
N ASN A 520 29.83 20.70 40.01
CA ASN A 520 29.46 19.68 39.02
C ASN A 520 28.41 20.18 38.03
N PHE A 521 27.67 21.25 38.35
CA PHE A 521 26.76 21.91 37.41
C PHE A 521 27.44 22.90 36.45
N ASN A 522 28.76 23.12 36.58
CA ASN A 522 29.53 23.86 35.57
C ASN A 522 29.81 22.96 34.37
N ILE A 523 28.82 22.80 33.50
CA ILE A 523 28.93 22.00 32.28
C ILE A 523 28.84 22.90 31.06
N HIS A 524 29.67 22.56 30.09
CA HIS A 524 29.67 23.12 28.75
C HIS A 524 29.64 21.94 27.78
N GLU A 525 28.48 21.69 27.17
CA GLU A 525 28.29 20.66 26.14
C GLU A 525 27.92 21.35 24.82
N ARG A 526 28.61 20.98 23.74
CA ARG A 526 28.36 21.48 22.38
C ARG A 526 28.12 20.29 21.46
N VAL A 527 27.11 20.40 20.61
CA VAL A 527 26.84 19.41 19.57
C VAL A 527 26.68 20.13 18.24
N SER A 528 27.45 19.66 17.27
CA SER A 528 27.36 20.03 15.86
C SER A 528 27.16 18.73 15.07
N THR A 529 25.93 18.42 14.67
CA THR A 529 25.65 17.24 13.82
C THR A 529 25.08 17.65 12.49
N PHE A 530 25.66 17.11 11.43
CA PHE A 530 25.19 17.27 10.04
C PHE A 530 24.55 15.95 9.59
N LEU A 531 23.26 15.99 9.25
CA LEU A 531 22.52 14.83 8.74
C LEU A 531 21.78 15.22 7.46
N THR A 532 21.72 14.31 6.48
CA THR A 532 20.99 14.50 5.23
C THR A 532 19.94 13.41 5.04
N ASN A 533 18.86 13.73 4.32
CA ASN A 533 17.77 12.79 4.02
C ASN A 533 17.94 12.08 2.66
N GLU A 534 19.13 12.12 2.06
CA GLU A 534 19.37 11.65 0.69
C GLU A 534 19.09 10.15 0.53
N GLU A 535 19.58 9.32 1.46
CA GLU A 535 19.36 7.86 1.44
C GLU A 535 17.88 7.47 1.54
N CYS A 536 17.06 8.31 2.17
CA CYS A 536 15.64 8.08 2.34
C CYS A 536 14.79 8.55 1.15
N LEU A 537 15.39 9.14 0.11
CA LEU A 537 14.62 9.61 -1.05
C LEU A 537 14.02 8.43 -1.83
N PRO A 538 12.76 8.53 -2.29
CA PRO A 538 12.10 7.46 -3.02
C PRO A 538 12.66 7.31 -4.44
N VAL A 539 12.82 6.07 -4.89
CA VAL A 539 13.18 5.76 -6.29
C VAL A 539 11.92 5.27 -7.03
N PRO A 540 11.26 6.13 -7.84
CA PRO A 540 10.01 5.73 -8.50
C PRO A 540 10.25 4.70 -9.60
N HIS A 541 9.54 3.57 -9.53
CA HIS A 541 9.52 2.56 -10.58
C HIS A 541 8.48 2.93 -11.64
N LYS A 542 8.93 3.07 -12.90
CA LYS A 542 8.10 3.51 -14.04
C LYS A 542 7.88 2.34 -14.98
N LEU A 543 6.65 2.17 -15.47
CA LEU A 543 6.39 1.22 -16.57
C LEU A 543 7.07 1.70 -17.86
N PRO A 544 7.66 0.78 -18.65
CA PRO A 544 8.23 1.14 -19.94
C PRO A 544 7.14 1.56 -20.92
N PRO A 545 7.42 2.52 -21.83
CA PRO A 545 6.43 2.99 -22.82
C PRO A 545 5.94 1.88 -23.75
N THR A 546 6.77 0.87 -23.99
CA THR A 546 6.44 -0.32 -24.80
C THR A 546 5.27 -1.11 -24.19
N PHE A 547 5.09 -1.10 -22.87
CA PHE A 547 3.99 -1.77 -22.21
C PHE A 547 2.64 -1.13 -22.59
N TYR A 548 2.55 0.21 -22.56
CA TYR A 548 1.32 0.92 -22.90
C TYR A 548 0.91 0.68 -24.35
N VAL A 549 1.87 0.67 -25.28
CA VAL A 549 1.59 0.39 -26.70
C VAL A 549 1.07 -1.04 -26.87
N LYS A 550 1.68 -2.03 -26.21
CA LYS A 550 1.21 -3.42 -26.24
C LYS A 550 -0.20 -3.57 -25.67
N LEU A 551 -0.50 -2.91 -24.55
CA LEU A 551 -1.80 -2.95 -23.91
C LEU A 551 -2.89 -2.32 -24.80
N ILE A 552 -2.62 -1.15 -25.39
CA ILE A 552 -3.54 -0.48 -26.30
C ILE A 552 -3.78 -1.33 -27.55
N ALA A 553 -2.72 -1.93 -28.11
CA ALA A 553 -2.84 -2.83 -29.25
C ALA A 553 -3.69 -4.08 -28.94
N LEU A 554 -3.50 -4.68 -27.76
CA LEU A 554 -4.31 -5.82 -27.29
C LEU A 554 -5.79 -5.45 -27.16
N TYR A 555 -6.11 -4.31 -26.55
CA TYR A 555 -7.49 -3.85 -26.43
C TYR A 555 -8.12 -3.50 -27.78
N ALA A 556 -7.36 -2.87 -28.68
CA ALA A 556 -7.82 -2.60 -30.04
C ALA A 556 -8.12 -3.90 -30.81
N LEU A 557 -7.27 -4.92 -30.66
CA LEU A 557 -7.49 -6.25 -31.23
C LEU A 557 -8.76 -6.88 -30.66
N ILE A 558 -8.99 -6.82 -29.34
CA ILE A 558 -10.21 -7.36 -28.72
C ILE A 558 -11.46 -6.67 -29.28
N ILE A 559 -11.46 -5.34 -29.41
CA ILE A 559 -12.58 -4.58 -29.99
C ILE A 559 -12.84 -5.02 -31.43
N MET A 560 -11.78 -5.12 -32.25
CA MET A 560 -11.87 -5.58 -33.63
C MET A 560 -12.50 -6.98 -33.72
N LEU A 561 -12.04 -7.92 -32.90
CA LEU A 561 -12.56 -9.30 -32.88
C LEU A 561 -13.99 -9.37 -32.36
N ILE A 562 -14.36 -8.52 -31.39
CA ILE A 562 -15.74 -8.38 -30.94
C ILE A 562 -16.61 -7.94 -32.13
N HIS A 563 -16.21 -6.94 -32.92
CA HIS A 563 -16.98 -6.53 -34.10
C HIS A 563 -17.07 -7.61 -35.18
N GLN A 564 -16.02 -8.42 -35.37
CA GLN A 564 -15.96 -9.47 -36.38
C GLN A 564 -16.61 -10.80 -35.96
N ASN A 565 -17.00 -10.94 -34.69
CA ASN A 565 -17.50 -12.18 -34.10
C ASN A 565 -18.62 -12.86 -34.91
N ILE A 566 -19.58 -12.08 -35.43
CA ILE A 566 -20.70 -12.61 -36.22
C ILE A 566 -20.20 -13.28 -37.50
N PHE A 567 -19.29 -12.62 -38.22
CA PHE A 567 -18.72 -13.17 -39.44
C PHE A 567 -17.96 -14.46 -39.16
N ILE A 568 -17.16 -14.48 -38.08
CA ILE A 568 -16.29 -15.61 -37.78
C ILE A 568 -17.08 -16.79 -37.21
N SER A 569 -18.15 -16.52 -36.45
CA SER A 569 -19.12 -17.53 -36.05
C SER A 569 -19.71 -18.28 -37.25
N ARG A 570 -20.06 -17.56 -38.33
CA ARG A 570 -20.60 -18.14 -39.57
C ARG A 570 -19.55 -18.87 -40.42
N MET A 571 -18.26 -18.63 -40.21
CA MET A 571 -17.18 -19.35 -40.91
C MET A 571 -16.98 -20.77 -40.37
N ARG A 572 -17.33 -21.05 -39.10
CA ARG A 572 -17.19 -22.39 -38.50
C ARG A 572 -17.92 -23.51 -39.27
N PRO A 573 -19.23 -23.38 -39.60
CA PRO A 573 -19.91 -24.40 -40.39
C PRO A 573 -19.35 -24.51 -41.81
N VAL A 574 -18.82 -23.42 -42.40
CA VAL A 574 -18.18 -23.46 -43.73
C VAL A 574 -16.89 -24.29 -43.69
N ILE A 575 -16.05 -24.11 -42.67
CA ILE A 575 -14.84 -24.92 -42.45
C ILE A 575 -15.23 -26.40 -42.27
N CYS A 576 -16.25 -26.67 -41.45
CA CYS A 576 -16.72 -28.04 -41.22
C CYS A 576 -17.35 -28.67 -42.47
N ASN A 577 -18.07 -27.91 -43.31
CA ASN A 577 -18.64 -28.39 -44.57
C ASN A 577 -17.53 -28.81 -45.55
N TYR A 578 -16.48 -28.00 -45.68
CA TYR A 578 -15.34 -28.30 -46.55
C TYR A 578 -14.73 -29.67 -46.23
N PHE A 579 -14.52 -29.97 -44.96
CA PHE A 579 -14.07 -31.29 -44.55
C PHE A 579 -15.22 -32.30 -44.66
N TYR A 580 -16.30 -32.15 -43.89
CA TYR A 580 -17.37 -33.14 -43.70
C TYR A 580 -18.60 -32.98 -44.62
N TYR A 581 -18.38 -32.85 -45.92
CA TYR A 581 -19.46 -32.66 -46.91
C TYR A 581 -20.61 -33.70 -46.82
N LYS A 582 -20.31 -34.99 -46.67
CA LYS A 582 -21.35 -36.04 -46.55
C LYS A 582 -22.27 -35.81 -45.35
N ARG A 583 -21.70 -35.36 -44.22
CA ARG A 583 -22.44 -35.02 -43.01
C ARG A 583 -23.28 -33.76 -43.23
N GLU A 584 -22.74 -32.75 -43.90
CA GLU A 584 -23.47 -31.52 -44.22
C GLU A 584 -24.68 -31.78 -45.12
N LYS A 585 -24.55 -32.67 -46.10
CA LYS A 585 -25.67 -33.10 -46.96
C LYS A 585 -26.80 -33.72 -46.14
N GLN A 586 -26.47 -34.61 -45.19
CA GLN A 586 -27.44 -35.22 -44.28
C GLN A 586 -28.13 -34.16 -43.41
N ARG A 587 -27.37 -33.23 -42.84
CA ARG A 587 -27.90 -32.13 -42.01
C ARG A 587 -28.82 -31.20 -42.78
N THR A 588 -28.46 -30.86 -44.02
CA THR A 588 -29.27 -30.01 -44.90
C THR A 588 -30.60 -30.69 -45.24
N LEU A 589 -30.58 -31.99 -45.58
CA LEU A 589 -31.79 -32.77 -45.86
C LEU A 589 -32.68 -32.92 -44.62
N PHE A 590 -32.07 -33.14 -43.45
CA PHE A 590 -32.79 -33.20 -42.19
C PHE A 590 -33.47 -31.87 -41.87
N LEU A 591 -32.75 -30.74 -41.99
CA LEU A 591 -33.31 -29.40 -41.79
C LEU A 591 -34.47 -29.14 -42.75
N TYR A 592 -34.30 -29.47 -44.03
CA TYR A 592 -35.34 -29.31 -45.05
C TYR A 592 -36.61 -30.13 -44.71
N GLY A 593 -36.44 -31.39 -44.32
CA GLY A 593 -37.55 -32.26 -43.89
C GLY A 593 -38.23 -31.77 -42.61
N SER A 594 -37.45 -31.30 -41.63
CA SER A 594 -37.96 -30.73 -40.38
C SER A 594 -38.81 -29.48 -40.64
N LEU A 595 -38.34 -28.57 -41.51
CA LEU A 595 -39.10 -27.36 -41.86
C LEU A 595 -40.41 -27.65 -42.57
N LEU A 596 -40.44 -28.66 -43.45
CA LEU A 596 -41.70 -29.09 -44.08
C LEU A 596 -42.70 -29.64 -43.07
N ARG A 597 -42.22 -30.41 -42.09
CA ARG A 597 -43.06 -30.92 -41.01
C ARG A 597 -43.60 -29.78 -40.14
N ASN A 598 -42.74 -28.82 -39.78
CA ASN A 598 -43.13 -27.65 -38.98
C ASN A 598 -44.13 -26.74 -39.73
N ARG A 599 -44.15 -26.77 -41.07
CA ARG A 599 -45.17 -26.04 -41.85
C ARG A 599 -46.58 -26.57 -41.65
N ALA A 600 -46.73 -27.86 -41.33
CA ALA A 600 -48.04 -28.45 -41.03
C ALA A 600 -48.63 -27.89 -39.72
N THR A 601 -47.78 -27.63 -38.71
CA THR A 601 -48.16 -27.08 -37.40
C THR A 601 -47.93 -25.57 -37.28
N TYR A 602 -47.66 -24.89 -38.40
CA TYR A 602 -47.19 -23.50 -38.40
C TYR A 602 -48.13 -22.53 -37.67
N LEU A 603 -49.45 -22.66 -37.85
CA LEU A 603 -50.44 -21.78 -37.23
C LEU A 603 -50.49 -21.96 -35.71
N ASP A 604 -50.36 -23.20 -35.23
CA ASP A 604 -50.32 -23.51 -33.80
C ASP A 604 -49.01 -22.99 -33.18
N ASP A 605 -47.89 -23.12 -33.88
CA ASP A 605 -46.61 -22.52 -33.50
C ASP A 605 -46.72 -20.99 -33.41
N MET A 606 -47.45 -20.32 -34.31
CA MET A 606 -47.67 -18.87 -34.24
C MET A 606 -48.47 -18.48 -32.98
N ARG A 607 -49.53 -19.23 -32.66
CA ARG A 607 -50.36 -19.01 -31.47
C ARG A 607 -49.55 -19.21 -30.20
N GLN A 608 -48.87 -20.35 -30.05
CA GLN A 608 -48.05 -20.65 -28.87
C GLN A 608 -46.93 -19.62 -28.68
N THR A 609 -46.26 -19.20 -29.76
CA THR A 609 -45.22 -18.17 -29.69
C THR A 609 -45.80 -16.82 -29.26
N ALA A 610 -47.00 -16.45 -29.74
CA ALA A 610 -47.66 -15.21 -29.35
C ALA A 610 -48.02 -15.21 -27.85
N GLU A 611 -48.57 -16.32 -27.34
CA GLU A 611 -48.90 -16.49 -25.92
C GLU A 611 -47.65 -16.42 -25.04
N GLN A 612 -46.57 -17.10 -25.42
CA GLN A 612 -45.29 -17.03 -24.69
C GLN A 612 -44.72 -15.61 -24.68
N ASN A 613 -44.79 -14.88 -25.80
CA ASN A 613 -44.35 -13.49 -25.89
C ASN A 613 -45.23 -12.54 -25.07
N LEU A 614 -46.53 -12.81 -24.93
CA LEU A 614 -47.41 -12.08 -24.02
C LEU A 614 -47.04 -12.35 -22.56
N ALA A 615 -46.90 -13.63 -22.19
CA ALA A 615 -46.57 -14.05 -20.83
C ALA A 615 -45.21 -13.49 -20.36
N THR A 616 -44.21 -13.47 -21.24
CA THR A 616 -42.90 -12.88 -20.95
C THR A 616 -42.96 -11.35 -20.80
N ARG A 617 -43.76 -10.66 -21.62
CA ARG A 617 -43.96 -9.19 -21.47
C ARG A 617 -44.69 -8.83 -20.17
N HIS A 618 -45.67 -9.65 -19.76
CA HIS A 618 -46.38 -9.46 -18.49
C HIS A 618 -45.50 -9.76 -17.28
N SER A 619 -44.74 -10.86 -17.29
CA SER A 619 -43.93 -11.28 -16.14
C SER A 619 -42.65 -10.45 -15.94
N GLN A 620 -41.99 -10.04 -17.03
CA GLN A 620 -40.72 -9.34 -16.91
C GLN A 620 -40.86 -7.84 -16.67
N GLY A 621 -42.07 -7.26 -16.73
CA GLY A 621 -42.28 -5.82 -16.53
C GLY A 621 -41.32 -4.96 -17.35
N GLN A 622 -40.88 -5.44 -18.52
CA GLN A 622 -39.85 -4.81 -19.35
C GLN A 622 -40.43 -3.57 -20.03
N LEU A 623 -40.56 -2.50 -19.25
CA LEU A 623 -40.82 -1.17 -19.76
C LEU A 623 -39.52 -0.71 -20.43
N ASN A 624 -39.49 -0.78 -21.77
CA ASN A 624 -38.47 -0.05 -22.52
C ASN A 624 -38.70 1.44 -22.23
N ILE A 625 -37.88 2.03 -21.36
CA ILE A 625 -37.96 3.44 -20.95
C ILE A 625 -38.01 4.35 -22.18
N PHE A 626 -37.22 4.04 -23.21
CA PHE A 626 -37.22 4.75 -24.49
C PHE A 626 -38.53 4.63 -25.29
N LEU A 627 -39.18 3.46 -25.26
CA LEU A 627 -40.49 3.25 -25.89
C LEU A 627 -41.59 3.99 -25.12
N MET A 628 -41.54 3.96 -23.78
CA MET A 628 -42.48 4.67 -22.92
C MET A 628 -42.37 6.19 -23.09
N LEU A 629 -41.15 6.73 -23.13
CA LEU A 629 -40.89 8.16 -23.38
C LEU A 629 -41.41 8.60 -24.75
N ARG A 630 -41.22 7.78 -25.80
CA ARG A 630 -41.73 8.05 -27.14
C ARG A 630 -43.27 8.05 -27.18
N LEU A 631 -43.91 7.07 -26.55
CA LEU A 631 -45.36 6.93 -26.55
C LEU A 631 -46.06 7.94 -25.63
N GLY A 632 -45.43 8.30 -24.51
CA GLY A 632 -45.97 9.27 -23.55
C GLY A 632 -45.81 10.73 -23.97
N TYR A 633 -44.71 11.08 -24.65
CA TYR A 633 -44.43 12.47 -25.07
C TYR A 633 -43.98 12.55 -26.54
N PRO A 634 -44.89 12.26 -27.49
CA PRO A 634 -44.54 12.14 -28.91
C PRO A 634 -43.98 13.44 -29.52
N GLN A 635 -44.36 14.61 -29.00
CA GLN A 635 -43.88 15.91 -29.51
C GLN A 635 -42.42 16.21 -29.19
N LYS A 636 -41.88 15.73 -28.05
CA LYS A 636 -40.48 15.97 -27.65
C LYS A 636 -39.55 14.82 -28.02
N PHE A 637 -40.08 13.59 -28.01
CA PHE A 637 -39.32 12.35 -28.16
C PHE A 637 -39.63 11.60 -29.47
N GLY A 638 -40.23 12.27 -30.46
CA GLY A 638 -40.54 11.68 -31.77
C GLY A 638 -39.31 11.22 -32.57
N TRP A 639 -38.14 11.85 -32.38
CA TRP A 639 -36.88 11.46 -33.03
C TRP A 639 -36.35 10.10 -32.59
N LEU A 640 -36.79 9.59 -31.43
CA LEU A 640 -36.42 8.24 -30.96
C LEU A 640 -36.91 7.13 -31.89
N THR A 641 -37.82 7.43 -32.83
CA THR A 641 -38.19 6.55 -33.95
C THR A 641 -36.98 6.05 -34.74
N TYR A 642 -35.86 6.77 -34.77
CA TYR A 642 -34.65 6.34 -35.49
C TYR A 642 -33.90 5.18 -34.78
N PHE A 643 -34.06 5.04 -33.46
CA PHE A 643 -33.37 4.01 -32.67
C PHE A 643 -34.21 2.73 -32.57
N GLN A 644 -33.59 1.57 -32.85
CA GLN A 644 -34.29 0.28 -32.79
C GLN A 644 -34.82 -0.07 -31.39
N CYS A 645 -34.21 0.45 -30.33
CA CYS A 645 -34.62 0.23 -28.94
C CYS A 645 -35.94 0.93 -28.56
N ALA A 646 -36.36 1.95 -29.30
CA ALA A 646 -37.57 2.73 -29.04
C ALA A 646 -38.72 2.42 -30.03
N LYS A 647 -38.55 1.38 -30.84
CA LYS A 647 -39.56 0.90 -31.81
C LYS A 647 -40.39 -0.23 -31.21
N ARG A 648 -41.67 -0.31 -31.60
CA ARG A 648 -42.54 -1.44 -31.21
C ARG A 648 -42.01 -2.75 -31.80
N LYS A 649 -42.25 -3.86 -31.12
CA LYS A 649 -41.92 -5.22 -31.60
C LYS A 649 -43.18 -6.02 -31.87
N CYS A 650 -43.25 -6.69 -33.02
CA CYS A 650 -44.36 -7.58 -33.39
C CYS A 650 -44.60 -8.63 -32.29
N LEU A 651 -45.86 -8.94 -31.99
CA LEU A 651 -46.20 -9.91 -30.96
C LEU A 651 -45.71 -11.33 -31.28
N ILE A 652 -45.68 -11.71 -32.55
CA ILE A 652 -45.39 -13.09 -32.98
C ILE A 652 -43.89 -13.26 -33.29
N CYS A 653 -43.39 -12.54 -34.29
CA CYS A 653 -42.01 -12.71 -34.77
C CYS A 653 -40.97 -11.77 -34.12
N SER A 654 -41.42 -10.86 -33.23
CA SER A 654 -40.56 -9.83 -32.62
C SER A 654 -39.81 -8.89 -33.59
N CYS A 655 -40.20 -8.84 -34.88
CA CYS A 655 -39.68 -7.85 -35.81
C CYS A 655 -39.98 -6.42 -35.33
N VAL A 656 -39.09 -5.49 -35.69
CA VAL A 656 -39.14 -4.09 -35.28
C VAL A 656 -40.10 -3.29 -36.18
N GLU A 657 -40.75 -2.27 -35.61
CA GLU A 657 -41.69 -1.36 -36.26
C GLU A 657 -41.15 -0.74 -37.56
N ASN A 658 -41.93 -0.92 -38.64
CA ASN A 658 -41.74 -0.36 -39.98
C ASN A 658 -43.06 0.30 -40.44
N ASP A 659 -43.04 1.11 -41.50
CA ASP A 659 -44.21 1.85 -42.01
C ASP A 659 -45.44 0.99 -42.36
N ARG A 660 -45.22 -0.32 -42.56
CA ARG A 660 -46.26 -1.32 -42.88
C ARG A 660 -46.76 -2.11 -41.66
N PHE A 661 -46.53 -1.63 -40.44
CA PHE A 661 -47.02 -2.30 -39.23
C PHE A 661 -48.55 -2.19 -39.09
N VAL A 662 -49.17 -3.25 -38.57
CA VAL A 662 -50.61 -3.33 -38.35
C VAL A 662 -50.88 -3.42 -36.85
N ILE A 663 -51.69 -2.52 -36.31
CA ILE A 663 -52.09 -2.52 -34.91
C ILE A 663 -53.56 -2.95 -34.86
N CYS A 664 -53.88 -3.89 -33.97
CA CYS A 664 -55.27 -4.29 -33.77
C CYS A 664 -56.05 -3.17 -33.07
N LYS A 665 -57.24 -2.82 -33.58
CA LYS A 665 -58.05 -1.72 -33.05
C LYS A 665 -58.67 -2.01 -31.67
N TYR A 666 -58.87 -3.29 -31.35
CA TYR A 666 -59.58 -3.71 -30.14
C TYR A 666 -58.65 -4.01 -28.96
N CYS A 667 -57.48 -4.59 -29.22
CA CYS A 667 -56.52 -5.01 -28.19
C CYS A 667 -55.18 -4.26 -28.25
N GLU A 668 -55.03 -3.31 -29.18
CA GLU A 668 -53.83 -2.46 -29.38
C GLU A 668 -52.49 -3.21 -29.59
N TYR A 669 -52.52 -4.53 -29.77
CA TYR A 669 -51.32 -5.31 -29.98
C TYR A 669 -50.71 -5.08 -31.38
N PRO A 670 -49.38 -4.89 -31.47
CA PRO A 670 -48.70 -4.64 -32.74
C PRO A 670 -48.34 -5.96 -33.47
N TYR A 671 -48.66 -6.02 -34.77
CA TYR A 671 -48.32 -7.11 -35.67
C TYR A 671 -47.54 -6.63 -36.89
N CYS A 672 -46.63 -7.49 -37.38
CA CYS A 672 -45.95 -7.28 -38.64
C CYS A 672 -46.87 -7.62 -39.82
N ARG A 673 -46.75 -6.95 -40.98
CA ARG A 673 -47.61 -7.22 -42.15
C ARG A 673 -47.57 -8.67 -42.64
N ASN A 674 -46.40 -9.30 -42.58
CA ASN A 674 -46.27 -10.70 -43.00
C ASN A 674 -46.99 -11.63 -42.02
N CYS A 675 -46.90 -11.35 -40.73
CA CYS A 675 -47.57 -12.07 -39.66
C CYS A 675 -49.10 -11.92 -39.75
N SER A 676 -49.57 -10.70 -40.02
CA SER A 676 -51.00 -10.45 -40.23
C SER A 676 -51.51 -11.12 -41.50
N ARG A 677 -50.71 -11.18 -42.57
CA ARG A 677 -51.06 -11.90 -43.81
C ARG A 677 -51.10 -13.41 -43.60
N ASP A 678 -50.12 -13.97 -42.90
CA ASP A 678 -50.06 -15.41 -42.58
C ASP A 678 -51.28 -15.85 -41.75
N MET A 679 -51.84 -14.96 -40.94
CA MET A 679 -53.04 -15.18 -40.11
C MET A 679 -54.36 -14.71 -40.79
N ASN A 680 -54.36 -14.43 -42.09
CA ASN A 680 -55.53 -13.90 -42.81
C ASN A 680 -56.16 -12.65 -42.17
N PHE A 681 -55.34 -11.80 -41.54
CA PHE A 681 -55.73 -10.58 -40.83
C PHE A 681 -56.62 -10.80 -39.61
N VAL A 682 -56.67 -12.00 -39.03
CA VAL A 682 -57.37 -12.27 -37.78
C VAL A 682 -56.40 -12.13 -36.60
N CYS A 683 -56.79 -11.38 -35.56
CA CYS A 683 -55.98 -11.20 -34.37
C CYS A 683 -56.01 -12.47 -33.50
N ILE A 684 -54.85 -12.96 -33.05
CA ILE A 684 -54.75 -14.17 -32.20
C ILE A 684 -55.44 -13.99 -30.85
N PHE A 685 -55.49 -12.76 -30.32
CA PHE A 685 -55.97 -12.51 -28.97
C PHE A 685 -57.47 -12.23 -28.89
N CYS A 686 -57.98 -11.37 -29.79
CA CYS A 686 -59.38 -10.95 -29.76
C CYS A 686 -60.22 -11.56 -30.89
N GLU A 687 -59.61 -12.37 -31.78
CA GLU A 687 -60.24 -13.02 -32.94
C GLU A 687 -60.94 -12.06 -33.93
N GLN A 688 -60.73 -10.75 -33.77
CA GLN A 688 -61.28 -9.71 -34.64
C GLN A 688 -60.40 -9.47 -35.87
N LEU A 689 -61.04 -8.99 -36.95
CA LEU A 689 -60.37 -8.58 -38.18
C LEU A 689 -59.53 -7.30 -37.98
N MET A 690 -58.25 -7.39 -38.32
CA MET A 690 -57.29 -6.29 -38.32
C MET A 690 -57.46 -5.40 -39.58
N PRO A 691 -57.14 -4.10 -39.50
CA PRO A 691 -57.28 -3.19 -40.64
C PRO A 691 -56.35 -3.60 -41.79
N ARG A 692 -56.94 -3.86 -42.96
CA ARG A 692 -56.21 -4.12 -44.21
C ARG A 692 -55.77 -2.76 -44.79
N GLN A 693 -54.50 -2.39 -44.59
CA GLN A 693 -53.95 -1.22 -45.29
C GLN A 693 -54.05 -1.45 -46.81
N LYS A 694 -54.79 -0.58 -47.52
CA LYS A 694 -54.75 -0.52 -48.98
C LYS A 694 -53.30 -0.26 -49.38
N ALA A 695 -52.69 -1.16 -50.15
CA ALA A 695 -51.38 -0.90 -50.72
C ALA A 695 -51.57 0.20 -51.76
N ASN A 696 -50.81 1.30 -51.67
CA ASN A 696 -50.56 2.13 -52.84
C ASN A 696 -49.81 1.25 -53.85
N GLU A 697 -50.46 0.92 -54.97
CA GLU A 697 -49.95 0.04 -56.04
C GLU A 697 -48.83 0.66 -56.90
N ASN A 698 -48.23 1.78 -56.51
CA ASN A 698 -47.28 2.49 -57.37
C ASN A 698 -45.80 2.23 -57.06
N ASN A 699 -45.41 1.05 -56.55
CA ASN A 699 -43.99 0.69 -56.38
C ASN A 699 -43.74 -0.82 -56.55
N VAL A 700 -44.36 -1.43 -57.56
CA VAL A 700 -43.99 -2.77 -58.07
C VAL A 700 -43.55 -2.61 -59.52
N GLU A 701 -42.50 -1.82 -59.74
CA GLU A 701 -41.78 -1.81 -61.03
C GLU A 701 -40.36 -1.25 -60.86
N PHE A 702 -39.58 -1.83 -59.93
CA PHE A 702 -38.12 -1.67 -59.94
C PHE A 702 -37.50 -2.94 -59.34
N ASN A 703 -37.39 -3.98 -60.18
CA ASN A 703 -36.36 -5.04 -60.17
C ASN A 703 -36.76 -6.24 -61.06
N THR A 704 -37.23 -5.95 -62.28
CA THR A 704 -37.41 -6.94 -63.38
C THR A 704 -36.72 -6.50 -64.68
N LYS A 705 -35.72 -5.61 -64.61
CA LYS A 705 -34.88 -5.25 -65.75
C LYS A 705 -33.40 -5.21 -65.36
N GLU A 706 -32.79 -6.40 -65.23
CA GLU A 706 -31.34 -6.58 -65.41
C GLU A 706 -31.02 -8.09 -65.50
N SER A 707 -31.53 -8.75 -66.54
CA SER A 707 -31.00 -10.04 -67.03
C SER A 707 -31.59 -10.42 -68.39
N THR A 708 -31.59 -9.48 -69.34
CA THR A 708 -31.73 -9.78 -70.77
C THR A 708 -31.01 -8.70 -71.58
N SER A 709 -29.68 -8.82 -71.69
CA SER A 709 -28.87 -8.42 -72.85
C SER A 709 -27.39 -8.56 -72.47
N ASN A 710 -26.75 -9.62 -72.94
CA ASN A 710 -25.67 -9.50 -73.90
C ASN A 710 -25.10 -10.89 -74.21
N ASN A 711 -25.06 -11.16 -75.51
CA ASN A 711 -24.08 -12.03 -76.15
C ASN A 711 -22.65 -11.65 -75.75
#